data_AF-A0A3Z4X6K1-F1
#
_entry.id   AF-A0A3Z4X6K1-F1
#
_cell.length_a   1.000
_cell.length_b   1.000
_cell.length_c   1.000
_cell.angle_alpha   90.00
_cell.angle_beta   90.00
_cell.angle_gamma   90.00
#
_symmetry.space_group_name_H-M   'P 1'
#
loop_
_entity.id
_entity.type
_entity.pdbx_description
1 polymer ?
#
loop_
_entity_poly.entity_id
_entity_poly.type
_entity_poly.pdbx_seq_one_letter_code
_entity_poly.pdbx_strand_id
1 'polypeptide(L)'
;MSEIQDQRPGNARRPNPDQPAPVAAATQQEMILPTVPDDANPDAIIMAIKQANPDFSFARAEEVYHQHYHQPEPKLERPTFVEEALPEPAPVQPVAQTFSEQVHEHIHHAPEPVVEKAPAVEPAPQPKAPEAVAPAQPAVKEMEDAAPKVPEQQQVREIDFGNTHLAETAEMGEDEADRILTQSKMLIGLKQDPNIIADSLQKFLGNIKRSPKDGRLLFESPEQQQVYDDIYRALNMTPPRLQDGVPAFAGALDRGDTAWEQRVMLPDGKASGAIAPRDNMHTGALAALRRVRKSGIPNMVWLPATGIYVGFRAPHERDLCDFDMRLTLETATIGMQTYGLMLSSSSGVYMRHMVEFALQFVTEATIDCAGNDLRTVLLDTIDLADYWLVILGPLQAKWPSGIPWTLMCGEDGCTQQEDVKLNIARCIRFGSGLFSDLQKQLWARQRGTERPVISIAEQREYIAAHQVDPSSVFEYHDVRVEFGRSTLGSFFDSTEKWIEDVNASTTAALSEFATERERESHMRLTAEARRLTRYAHMVKSITVNEQREVNGEMQVIPQTETDTAKIVEMLEELSSDRIYVGQFENAIAEYNERTRLAVFGYMGKRCPACGKTHGEKDGLYRGIVTISPDRVFFVLSRVVSEIQKFLLDQYADIG
;
A
#
# COMPACT_ATOMS: atom_id res chain seq x y z
N MET A 1 32.39 60.65 8.06
CA MET A 1 30.99 60.85 8.49
C MET A 1 30.20 59.68 7.92
N SER A 2 30.07 58.50 8.53
CA SER A 2 30.20 57.99 9.90
C SER A 2 30.84 56.59 9.85
N GLU A 3 31.69 56.27 10.82
CA GLU A 3 32.54 55.06 10.91
C GLU A 3 31.76 53.80 11.29
N ILE A 4 32.06 52.65 10.65
CA ILE A 4 32.13 51.32 11.26
C ILE A 4 33.26 50.57 10.53
N GLN A 5 34.28 50.18 11.30
CA GLN A 5 35.47 49.45 10.86
C GLN A 5 35.25 47.93 10.89
N ASP A 6 35.74 47.30 9.83
CA ASP A 6 36.03 45.89 9.65
C ASP A 6 37.09 45.40 10.66
N GLN A 7 36.89 44.22 11.28
CA GLN A 7 37.96 43.43 11.90
C GLN A 7 37.49 42.00 12.23
N ARG A 8 38.07 41.01 11.52
CA ARG A 8 38.05 39.57 11.85
C ARG A 8 38.74 39.30 13.21
N PRO A 9 38.41 38.17 13.87
CA PRO A 9 39.47 37.38 14.52
C PRO A 9 39.32 35.86 14.32
N GLY A 10 40.46 35.20 14.07
CA GLY A 10 40.59 33.75 13.96
C GLY A 10 41.12 33.06 15.22
N ASN A 11 41.05 31.72 15.18
CA ASN A 11 41.83 30.71 15.91
C ASN A 11 42.38 31.09 17.30
N ALA A 12 41.67 30.69 18.35
CA ALA A 12 42.16 30.73 19.72
C ALA A 12 43.13 29.58 20.02
N ARG A 13 44.39 29.94 20.29
CA ARG A 13 45.39 29.14 21.01
C ARG A 13 45.06 29.09 22.52
N ARG A 14 45.45 28.00 23.18
CA ARG A 14 45.26 27.74 24.63
C ARG A 14 45.89 28.83 25.53
N PRO A 15 45.27 29.18 26.69
CA PRO A 15 45.84 30.15 27.63
C PRO A 15 46.83 29.55 28.63
N ASN A 16 47.73 30.44 29.07
CA ASN A 16 48.86 30.31 29.99
C ASN A 16 48.39 30.18 31.47
N PRO A 17 49.03 29.35 32.33
CA PRO A 17 48.48 29.00 33.66
C PRO A 17 48.68 30.03 34.80
N ASP A 18 49.24 31.22 34.55
CA ASP A 18 49.62 32.17 35.62
C ASP A 18 48.92 33.54 35.58
N GLN A 19 47.63 33.60 35.22
CA GLN A 19 46.83 34.82 35.43
C GLN A 19 45.69 34.61 36.44
N PRO A 20 45.61 35.41 37.51
CA PRO A 20 44.56 35.30 38.51
C PRO A 20 43.22 35.81 37.98
N ALA A 21 42.16 35.02 38.19
CA ALA A 21 40.82 35.29 37.71
C ALA A 21 40.19 36.55 38.36
N PRO A 22 39.53 37.42 37.58
CA PRO A 22 38.70 38.48 38.13
C PRO A 22 37.35 37.91 38.58
N VAL A 23 37.04 38.16 39.86
CA VAL A 23 35.78 37.81 40.53
C VAL A 23 34.65 38.66 39.95
N ALA A 24 33.67 38.03 39.31
CA ALA A 24 32.40 38.65 38.93
C ALA A 24 31.29 38.15 39.87
N ALA A 25 30.56 39.11 40.43
CA ALA A 25 29.61 38.95 41.52
C ALA A 25 28.40 38.06 41.14
N ALA A 26 28.12 37.08 41.99
CA ALA A 26 26.85 36.36 42.01
C ALA A 26 25.73 37.31 42.49
N THR A 27 24.79 37.64 41.62
CA THR A 27 23.45 38.06 42.04
C THR A 27 22.58 36.81 42.01
N GLN A 28 22.28 36.24 43.18
CA GLN A 28 21.29 35.18 43.31
C GLN A 28 19.90 35.80 43.07
N GLN A 29 19.35 35.65 41.86
CA GLN A 29 17.91 35.80 41.66
C GLN A 29 17.23 34.54 42.21
N GLU A 30 16.25 34.73 43.10
CA GLU A 30 15.42 33.62 43.60
C GLU A 30 14.62 33.02 42.44
N MET A 31 14.74 31.71 42.27
CA MET A 31 14.01 30.93 41.26
C MET A 31 12.53 30.80 41.64
N ILE A 32 11.63 31.17 40.72
CA ILE A 32 10.18 31.13 40.94
C ILE A 32 9.61 29.80 40.43
N LEU A 33 9.06 28.97 41.32
CA LEU A 33 8.38 27.72 40.95
C LEU A 33 6.86 27.97 40.79
N PRO A 34 6.29 27.79 39.60
CA PRO A 34 4.86 28.01 39.38
C PRO A 34 4.02 26.89 40.05
N THR A 35 2.88 27.24 40.65
CA THR A 35 1.87 26.26 41.05
C THR A 35 1.10 25.80 39.82
N VAL A 36 1.12 24.51 39.51
CA VAL A 36 0.51 23.92 38.30
C VAL A 36 -0.44 22.79 38.73
N PRO A 37 -1.57 22.53 38.04
CA PRO A 37 -2.46 21.41 38.34
C PRO A 37 -1.75 20.05 38.27
N ASP A 38 -2.15 19.10 39.12
CA ASP A 38 -1.52 17.76 39.22
C ASP A 38 -1.64 16.92 37.93
N ASP A 39 -2.55 17.29 37.03
CA ASP A 39 -2.81 16.65 35.73
C ASP A 39 -2.18 17.40 34.53
N ALA A 40 -1.37 18.43 34.78
CA ALA A 40 -0.73 19.20 33.72
C ALA A 40 0.38 18.40 33.02
N ASN A 41 0.35 18.39 31.69
CA ASN A 41 1.39 17.76 30.87
C ASN A 41 2.78 18.40 31.15
N PRO A 42 3.87 17.60 31.29
CA PRO A 42 5.26 18.04 31.41
C PRO A 42 5.63 19.30 30.62
N ASP A 43 5.27 19.37 29.34
CA ASP A 43 5.63 20.51 28.47
C ASP A 43 4.98 21.83 28.92
N ALA A 44 3.75 21.75 29.43
CA ALA A 44 3.05 22.91 29.97
C ALA A 44 3.70 23.42 31.26
N ILE A 45 4.22 22.51 32.09
CA ILE A 45 4.94 22.84 33.33
C ILE A 45 6.29 23.48 33.00
N ILE A 46 7.04 22.93 32.05
CA ILE A 46 8.33 23.49 31.59
C ILE A 46 8.12 24.89 31.00
N MET A 47 7.08 25.09 30.19
CA MET A 47 6.71 26.40 29.66
C MET A 47 6.34 27.38 30.76
N ALA A 48 5.60 26.96 31.79
CA ALA A 48 5.26 27.80 32.93
C ALA A 48 6.50 28.20 33.74
N ILE A 49 7.46 27.30 33.93
CA ILE A 49 8.75 27.60 34.59
C ILE A 49 9.54 28.63 33.78
N LYS A 50 9.60 28.46 32.46
CA LYS A 50 10.27 29.40 31.55
C LYS A 50 9.58 30.77 31.51
N GLN A 51 8.26 30.82 31.61
CA GLN A 51 7.52 32.09 31.68
C GLN A 51 7.73 32.80 33.03
N ALA A 52 7.76 32.05 34.14
CA ALA A 52 8.01 32.60 35.47
C ALA A 52 9.48 33.04 35.66
N ASN A 53 10.42 32.46 34.91
CA ASN A 53 11.84 32.78 34.95
C ASN A 53 12.36 33.08 33.53
N PRO A 54 12.14 34.31 33.01
CA PRO A 54 12.46 34.67 31.63
C PRO A 54 13.93 34.46 31.25
N ASP A 55 14.84 34.53 32.23
CA ASP A 55 16.28 34.40 32.06
C ASP A 55 16.76 32.94 31.91
N PHE A 56 15.90 31.94 32.16
CA PHE A 56 16.27 30.52 32.02
C PHE A 56 16.36 30.10 30.56
N SER A 57 17.36 29.30 30.17
CA SER A 57 17.24 28.56 28.91
C SER A 57 16.15 27.48 29.02
N PHE A 58 15.63 26.97 27.90
CA PHE A 58 14.68 25.86 27.93
C PHE A 58 15.26 24.61 28.63
N ALA A 59 16.52 24.29 28.37
CA ALA A 59 17.23 23.21 29.07
C ALA A 59 17.27 23.44 30.59
N ARG A 60 17.44 24.69 31.04
CA ARG A 60 17.42 25.01 32.48
C ARG A 60 16.02 24.88 33.08
N ALA A 61 14.97 25.24 32.35
CA ALA A 61 13.58 25.05 32.79
C ALA A 61 13.20 23.57 32.87
N GLU A 62 13.70 22.74 31.94
CA GLU A 62 13.54 21.29 31.93
C GLU A 62 14.27 20.61 33.09
N GLU A 63 15.50 21.02 33.41
CA GLU A 63 16.22 20.56 34.61
C GLU A 63 15.43 20.84 35.89
N VAL A 64 14.83 22.03 35.99
CA VAL A 64 14.03 22.45 37.15
C VAL A 64 12.73 21.64 37.24
N TYR A 65 12.10 21.34 36.10
CA TYR A 65 10.97 20.42 36.02
C TYR A 65 11.33 19.04 36.58
N HIS A 66 12.44 18.45 36.12
CA HIS A 66 12.89 17.14 36.60
C HIS A 66 13.26 17.11 38.07
N GLN A 67 13.72 18.24 38.63
CA GLN A 67 14.09 18.35 40.05
C GLN A 67 12.90 18.50 40.98
N HIS A 68 11.84 19.20 40.55
CA HIS A 68 10.77 19.65 41.45
C HIS A 68 9.39 19.06 41.15
N TYR A 69 9.14 18.59 39.93
CA TYR A 69 7.81 18.12 39.51
C TYR A 69 7.82 16.66 39.03
N HIS A 70 8.98 16.12 38.66
CA HIS A 70 9.08 14.73 38.21
C HIS A 70 9.31 13.78 39.40
N GLN A 71 8.37 12.87 39.68
CA GLN A 71 8.63 11.73 40.56
C GLN A 71 9.33 10.61 39.75
N PRO A 72 10.43 10.03 40.23
CA PRO A 72 11.08 8.93 39.51
C PRO A 72 10.18 7.70 39.47
N GLU A 73 9.95 7.16 38.27
CA GLU A 73 9.31 5.86 38.10
C GLU A 73 10.11 4.76 38.84
N PRO A 74 9.45 3.77 39.45
CA PRO A 74 10.14 2.67 40.12
C PRO A 74 10.93 1.85 39.09
N LYS A 75 12.23 1.69 39.34
CA LYS A 75 13.09 0.80 38.54
C LYS A 75 12.58 -0.64 38.68
N LEU A 76 12.03 -1.18 37.59
CA LEU A 76 11.75 -2.61 37.45
C LEU A 76 13.08 -3.39 37.51
N GLU A 77 13.28 -4.17 38.57
CA GLU A 77 14.39 -5.13 38.65
C GLU A 77 14.18 -6.24 37.62
N ARG A 78 15.24 -6.59 36.87
CA ARG A 78 15.20 -7.72 35.92
C ARG A 78 15.01 -9.02 36.70
N PRO A 79 14.04 -9.88 36.31
CA PRO A 79 13.87 -11.17 36.98
C PRO A 79 15.08 -12.06 36.73
N THR A 80 15.71 -12.52 37.82
CA THR A 80 16.67 -13.63 37.82
C THR A 80 15.89 -14.94 37.67
N PHE A 81 16.03 -15.60 36.52
CA PHE A 81 15.51 -16.94 36.31
C PHE A 81 16.46 -17.98 36.94
N VAL A 82 15.91 -18.87 37.77
CA VAL A 82 16.58 -20.09 38.22
C VAL A 82 16.35 -21.15 37.16
N GLU A 83 17.42 -21.70 36.57
CA GLU A 83 17.33 -22.84 35.65
C GLU A 83 16.79 -24.06 36.38
N GLU A 84 15.59 -24.50 36.01
CA GLU A 84 15.03 -25.78 36.42
C GLU A 84 15.52 -26.86 35.43
N ALA A 85 16.16 -27.90 35.96
CA ALA A 85 16.74 -28.98 35.16
C ALA A 85 15.65 -29.81 34.45
N LEU A 86 15.84 -30.05 33.16
CA LEU A 86 14.95 -30.88 32.33
C LEU A 86 14.85 -32.32 32.90
N PRO A 87 13.66 -32.91 33.00
CA PRO A 87 13.50 -34.30 33.40
C PRO A 87 14.02 -35.27 32.33
N GLU A 88 14.76 -36.29 32.76
CA GLU A 88 15.31 -37.34 31.88
C GLU A 88 14.20 -38.09 31.11
N PRO A 89 14.42 -38.42 29.82
CA PRO A 89 13.45 -39.16 29.02
C PRO A 89 13.34 -40.63 29.47
N ALA A 90 12.11 -41.07 29.73
CA ALA A 90 11.81 -42.47 30.05
C ALA A 90 12.10 -43.41 28.85
N PRO A 91 12.59 -44.64 29.11
CA PRO A 91 12.96 -45.59 28.05
C PRO A 91 11.73 -46.16 27.32
N VAL A 92 11.74 -46.05 25.99
CA VAL A 92 10.71 -46.60 25.09
C VAL A 92 10.98 -48.09 24.86
N GLN A 93 10.04 -48.96 25.25
CA GLN A 93 10.03 -50.36 24.84
C GLN A 93 9.37 -50.51 23.45
N PRO A 94 9.94 -51.31 22.52
CA PRO A 94 9.38 -51.51 21.19
C PRO A 94 8.23 -52.52 21.23
N VAL A 95 7.04 -52.12 20.80
CA VAL A 95 5.94 -53.04 20.50
C VAL A 95 5.82 -53.18 18.98
N ALA A 96 6.14 -54.38 18.49
CA ALA A 96 5.93 -54.77 17.10
C ALA A 96 4.43 -54.95 16.82
N GLN A 97 3.93 -54.32 15.77
CA GLN A 97 2.66 -54.70 15.15
C GLN A 97 2.90 -55.04 13.68
N THR A 98 2.61 -56.31 13.39
CA THR A 98 2.69 -57.00 12.11
C THR A 98 1.70 -56.44 11.10
N PHE A 99 2.19 -56.08 9.90
CA PHE A 99 1.37 -55.87 8.72
C PHE A 99 0.96 -57.23 8.14
N SER A 100 -0.33 -57.46 7.96
CA SER A 100 -0.88 -58.54 7.15
C SER A 100 -1.54 -57.97 5.90
N GLU A 101 -0.94 -58.25 4.75
CA GLU A 101 -1.53 -58.09 3.42
C GLU A 101 -2.79 -58.95 3.28
N GLN A 102 -3.90 -58.34 2.85
CA GLN A 102 -4.98 -59.06 2.18
C GLN A 102 -5.39 -58.28 0.94
N VAL A 103 -4.91 -58.76 -0.20
CA VAL A 103 -5.50 -58.60 -1.53
C VAL A 103 -6.89 -59.25 -1.52
N HIS A 104 -7.92 -58.66 -2.13
CA HIS A 104 -8.98 -59.38 -2.88
C HIS A 104 -9.74 -58.45 -3.85
N GLU A 105 -9.60 -58.81 -5.13
CA GLU A 105 -10.43 -58.71 -6.34
C GLU A 105 -11.66 -57.78 -6.48
N HIS A 106 -11.69 -57.15 -7.66
CA HIS A 106 -12.82 -56.50 -8.32
C HIS A 106 -13.97 -57.46 -8.63
N ILE A 107 -15.22 -56.99 -8.43
CA ILE A 107 -16.41 -57.52 -9.11
C ILE A 107 -17.19 -56.35 -9.71
N HIS A 108 -17.34 -56.39 -11.04
CA HIS A 108 -18.23 -55.55 -11.83
C HIS A 108 -19.69 -55.96 -11.64
N HIS A 109 -20.61 -54.99 -11.52
CA HIS A 109 -21.98 -55.12 -12.02
C HIS A 109 -22.56 -53.76 -12.44
N ALA A 110 -22.93 -53.66 -13.71
CA ALA A 110 -23.99 -52.78 -14.23
C ALA A 110 -25.31 -53.60 -14.27
N PRO A 111 -26.50 -52.96 -14.19
CA PRO A 111 -27.21 -52.58 -15.41
C PRO A 111 -28.10 -51.30 -15.34
N GLU A 112 -28.00 -50.45 -16.38
CA GLU A 112 -29.04 -50.06 -17.39
C GLU A 112 -30.46 -49.49 -17.01
N PRO A 113 -31.22 -48.86 -17.94
CA PRO A 113 -31.47 -47.40 -17.96
C PRO A 113 -32.97 -47.00 -17.90
N VAL A 114 -33.28 -45.70 -17.76
CA VAL A 114 -34.63 -45.16 -17.97
C VAL A 114 -34.59 -43.92 -18.86
N VAL A 115 -35.43 -43.95 -19.90
CA VAL A 115 -35.68 -42.94 -20.93
C VAL A 115 -36.87 -42.07 -20.51
N GLU A 116 -36.81 -40.74 -20.66
CA GLU A 116 -37.97 -39.96 -21.17
C GLU A 116 -37.65 -38.53 -21.68
N LYS A 117 -37.94 -38.39 -22.98
CA LYS A 117 -38.30 -37.27 -23.89
C LYS A 117 -38.25 -35.78 -23.49
N ALA A 118 -37.79 -35.00 -24.48
CA ALA A 118 -37.92 -33.54 -24.67
C ALA A 118 -39.33 -33.08 -25.08
N PRO A 119 -39.59 -31.75 -25.09
CA PRO A 119 -39.88 -31.11 -26.39
C PRO A 119 -39.39 -29.64 -26.59
N ALA A 120 -39.04 -29.39 -27.86
CA ALA A 120 -39.33 -28.24 -28.75
C ALA A 120 -38.90 -26.79 -28.43
N VAL A 121 -38.34 -26.17 -29.48
CA VAL A 121 -37.75 -24.83 -29.63
C VAL A 121 -38.56 -24.01 -30.65
N GLU A 122 -38.46 -22.66 -30.53
CA GLU A 122 -38.58 -21.57 -31.54
C GLU A 122 -39.75 -20.56 -31.36
N PRO A 123 -39.63 -19.29 -31.81
CA PRO A 123 -38.42 -18.46 -32.05
C PRO A 123 -38.53 -17.01 -31.50
N ALA A 124 -37.42 -16.27 -31.58
CA ALA A 124 -37.25 -14.87 -31.18
C ALA A 124 -37.79 -13.84 -32.21
N PRO A 125 -38.01 -12.57 -31.80
CA PRO A 125 -38.05 -11.43 -32.72
C PRO A 125 -36.87 -10.46 -32.52
N GLN A 126 -36.28 -9.99 -33.63
CA GLN A 126 -35.44 -8.78 -33.73
C GLN A 126 -36.21 -7.66 -34.49
N PRO A 127 -35.61 -6.50 -34.82
CA PRO A 127 -35.65 -5.25 -34.06
C PRO A 127 -36.39 -4.13 -34.83
N LYS A 128 -36.65 -2.99 -34.18
CA LYS A 128 -37.14 -1.74 -34.83
C LYS A 128 -36.15 -0.60 -34.65
N ALA A 129 -35.93 0.16 -35.72
CA ALA A 129 -35.33 1.49 -35.77
C ALA A 129 -36.07 2.30 -36.86
N PRO A 130 -35.81 3.60 -37.04
CA PRO A 130 -35.94 4.73 -36.09
C PRO A 130 -36.94 5.79 -36.66
N GLU A 131 -37.42 6.73 -35.84
CA GLU A 131 -38.29 7.82 -36.32
C GLU A 131 -37.68 9.23 -36.13
N ALA A 132 -37.58 9.89 -37.29
CA ALA A 132 -37.45 11.30 -37.69
C ALA A 132 -37.16 12.44 -36.67
N VAL A 133 -36.15 13.23 -37.07
CA VAL A 133 -35.87 14.62 -36.67
C VAL A 133 -36.73 15.60 -37.48
N ALA A 134 -37.18 16.70 -36.88
CA ALA A 134 -37.68 17.91 -37.56
C ALA A 134 -37.36 19.20 -36.74
N PRO A 135 -37.28 20.40 -37.36
CA PRO A 135 -36.18 21.37 -37.11
C PRO A 135 -36.57 22.78 -36.57
N ALA A 136 -35.52 23.57 -36.23
CA ALA A 136 -35.40 25.05 -36.21
C ALA A 136 -36.03 25.82 -35.01
N GLN A 137 -35.52 26.93 -34.42
CA GLN A 137 -34.45 27.93 -34.70
C GLN A 137 -34.33 28.92 -33.46
N PRO A 138 -33.53 30.03 -33.44
CA PRO A 138 -32.58 30.37 -32.36
C PRO A 138 -32.81 31.68 -31.54
N ALA A 139 -31.83 31.99 -30.66
CA ALA A 139 -31.47 33.24 -29.95
C ALA A 139 -32.24 33.53 -28.64
N VAL A 140 -31.62 33.91 -27.51
CA VAL A 140 -30.74 35.08 -27.30
C VAL A 140 -29.67 34.82 -26.22
N LYS A 141 -28.48 35.40 -26.43
CA LYS A 141 -27.31 35.43 -25.54
C LYS A 141 -27.49 36.41 -24.38
N GLU A 142 -27.12 36.01 -23.16
CA GLU A 142 -26.48 36.90 -22.18
C GLU A 142 -25.12 36.31 -21.84
N MET A 143 -24.08 37.13 -21.97
CA MET A 143 -22.68 36.79 -21.74
C MET A 143 -22.37 36.89 -20.25
N GLU A 144 -21.88 35.81 -19.66
CA GLU A 144 -21.14 35.83 -18.39
C GLU A 144 -19.72 35.25 -18.60
N ASP A 145 -18.81 35.75 -17.78
CA ASP A 145 -17.36 35.77 -17.91
C ASP A 145 -16.66 34.45 -18.30
N ALA A 146 -15.70 34.60 -19.22
CA ALA A 146 -14.82 33.58 -19.72
C ALA A 146 -13.74 33.20 -18.69
N ALA A 147 -14.04 32.21 -17.87
CA ALA A 147 -13.09 31.18 -17.50
C ALA A 147 -13.63 29.85 -18.04
N PRO A 148 -12.83 28.99 -18.70
CA PRO A 148 -13.31 27.67 -19.09
C PRO A 148 -13.59 26.88 -17.81
N LYS A 149 -14.86 26.91 -17.36
CA LYS A 149 -15.41 25.83 -16.56
C LYS A 149 -15.37 24.62 -17.46
N VAL A 150 -14.33 23.81 -17.30
CA VAL A 150 -14.34 22.43 -17.78
C VAL A 150 -15.64 21.84 -17.23
N PRO A 151 -16.60 21.45 -18.08
CA PRO A 151 -17.69 20.65 -17.58
C PRO A 151 -17.02 19.40 -17.05
N GLU A 152 -17.08 19.16 -15.74
CA GLU A 152 -16.97 17.81 -15.22
C GLU A 152 -18.13 17.06 -15.85
N GLN A 153 -17.88 16.51 -17.04
CA GLN A 153 -18.71 15.47 -17.57
C GLN A 153 -18.63 14.38 -16.51
N GLN A 154 -19.72 14.16 -15.79
CA GLN A 154 -20.01 12.87 -15.17
C GLN A 154 -20.04 11.87 -16.32
N GLN A 155 -18.86 11.46 -16.79
CA GLN A 155 -18.73 10.43 -17.79
C GLN A 155 -19.24 9.16 -17.12
N VAL A 156 -20.39 8.72 -17.62
CA VAL A 156 -20.64 7.42 -18.24
C VAL A 156 -19.70 6.23 -17.96
N ARG A 157 -19.00 6.08 -16.82
CA ARG A 157 -17.93 5.09 -16.60
C ARG A 157 -18.45 3.65 -16.58
N GLU A 158 -18.58 3.04 -17.75
CA GLU A 158 -18.98 1.64 -17.92
C GLU A 158 -17.73 0.75 -17.80
N ILE A 159 -17.63 -0.02 -16.71
CA ILE A 159 -16.56 -0.99 -16.48
C ILE A 159 -17.06 -2.38 -16.93
N ASP A 160 -16.24 -3.15 -17.66
CA ASP A 160 -16.54 -4.53 -18.02
C ASP A 160 -16.14 -5.50 -16.88
N PHE A 161 -17.10 -6.26 -16.36
CA PHE A 161 -16.93 -7.18 -15.23
C PHE A 161 -16.86 -8.65 -15.63
N GLY A 162 -16.96 -8.93 -16.93
CA GLY A 162 -17.14 -10.26 -17.46
C GLY A 162 -18.35 -10.99 -16.86
N ASN A 163 -18.30 -12.32 -16.91
CA ASN A 163 -19.48 -13.18 -16.70
C ASN A 163 -19.45 -13.99 -15.39
N THR A 164 -18.33 -14.01 -14.67
CA THR A 164 -18.16 -14.84 -13.48
C THR A 164 -17.97 -13.99 -12.22
N HIS A 165 -18.99 -13.96 -11.36
CA HIS A 165 -18.97 -13.20 -10.11
C HIS A 165 -19.35 -14.05 -8.90
N LEU A 166 -18.48 -14.05 -7.90
CA LEU A 166 -18.71 -14.62 -6.57
C LEU A 166 -18.81 -13.48 -5.55
N ALA A 167 -19.74 -13.61 -4.60
CA ALA A 167 -19.92 -12.61 -3.56
C ALA A 167 -18.63 -12.43 -2.73
N GLU A 168 -18.13 -11.20 -2.63
CA GLU A 168 -16.91 -10.84 -1.91
C GLU A 168 -17.14 -10.74 -0.42
N THR A 169 -18.39 -10.56 0.00
CA THR A 169 -18.73 -10.39 1.41
C THR A 169 -19.59 -11.53 1.93
N ALA A 170 -19.40 -11.89 3.18
CA ALA A 170 -20.30 -12.77 3.92
C ALA A 170 -20.77 -12.09 5.21
N GLU A 171 -21.90 -12.55 5.74
CA GLU A 171 -22.39 -12.12 7.05
C GLU A 171 -21.38 -12.48 8.15
N MET A 172 -21.26 -11.60 9.14
CA MET A 172 -20.45 -11.83 10.34
C MET A 172 -21.35 -12.36 11.46
N GLY A 173 -21.00 -13.50 12.04
CA GLY A 173 -21.80 -14.11 13.11
C GLY A 173 -21.74 -13.30 14.41
N GLU A 174 -22.79 -13.37 15.23
CA GLU A 174 -22.88 -12.50 16.40
C GLU A 174 -21.78 -12.73 17.44
N ASP A 175 -21.42 -14.00 17.66
CA ASP A 175 -20.43 -14.47 18.65
C ASP A 175 -19.04 -14.72 18.06
N GLU A 176 -18.78 -14.24 16.86
CA GLU A 176 -17.51 -14.51 16.20
C GLU A 176 -16.37 -13.69 16.80
N ALA A 177 -15.30 -14.36 17.27
CA ALA A 177 -14.15 -13.68 17.88
C ALA A 177 -13.57 -12.55 17.03
N ASP A 178 -13.61 -12.67 15.70
CA ASP A 178 -13.07 -11.69 14.76
C ASP A 178 -13.87 -10.37 14.78
N ARG A 179 -15.10 -10.36 15.34
CA ARG A 179 -15.92 -9.17 15.52
C ARG A 179 -15.30 -8.16 16.49
N ILE A 180 -14.42 -8.60 17.39
CA ILE A 180 -13.65 -7.67 18.23
C ILE A 180 -12.77 -6.75 17.38
N LEU A 181 -12.33 -7.21 16.20
CA LEU A 181 -11.50 -6.43 15.28
C LEU A 181 -12.31 -5.29 14.63
N THR A 182 -13.64 -5.44 14.45
CA THR A 182 -14.49 -4.35 13.92
C THR A 182 -14.77 -3.27 14.95
N GLN A 183 -14.66 -3.55 16.25
CA GLN A 183 -14.90 -2.57 17.32
C GLN A 183 -13.91 -1.40 17.27
N SER A 184 -12.70 -1.64 16.76
CA SER A 184 -11.70 -0.59 16.51
C SER A 184 -12.19 0.45 15.47
N LYS A 185 -13.17 0.08 14.62
CA LYS A 185 -13.64 0.83 13.45
C LYS A 185 -12.47 1.31 12.57
N MET A 186 -11.42 0.50 12.48
CA MET A 186 -10.25 0.82 11.67
C MET A 186 -10.35 0.21 10.27
N LEU A 187 -10.94 -0.98 10.15
CA LEU A 187 -11.18 -1.68 8.87
C LEU A 187 -12.56 -1.33 8.33
N ILE A 188 -12.67 -0.14 7.74
CA ILE A 188 -13.93 0.43 7.24
C ILE A 188 -13.79 0.84 5.77
N GLY A 189 -14.85 0.64 4.98
CA GLY A 189 -14.94 1.06 3.59
C GLY A 189 -16.33 1.55 3.22
N LEU A 190 -16.43 2.26 2.09
CA LEU A 190 -17.71 2.77 1.59
C LEU A 190 -18.50 1.67 0.88
N LYS A 191 -19.83 1.69 1.00
CA LYS A 191 -20.71 0.81 0.23
C LYS A 191 -20.65 1.09 -1.28
N GLN A 192 -20.27 2.30 -1.68
CA GLN A 192 -20.19 2.74 -3.06
C GLN A 192 -18.83 3.36 -3.37
N ASP A 193 -18.45 3.40 -4.65
CA ASP A 193 -17.20 4.02 -5.11
C ASP A 193 -17.22 5.52 -4.75
N PRO A 194 -16.23 6.02 -3.98
CA PRO A 194 -16.15 7.44 -3.60
C PRO A 194 -16.24 8.40 -4.78
N ASN A 195 -15.79 8.00 -5.96
CA ASN A 195 -15.85 8.84 -7.16
C ASN A 195 -17.28 9.00 -7.68
N ILE A 196 -18.13 8.00 -7.48
CA ILE A 196 -19.54 8.05 -7.89
C ILE A 196 -20.35 8.92 -6.92
N ILE A 197 -20.03 8.86 -5.63
CA ILE A 197 -20.72 9.62 -4.58
C ILE A 197 -19.97 10.91 -4.19
N ALA A 198 -19.07 11.39 -5.04
CA ALA A 198 -18.21 12.53 -4.76
C ALA A 198 -19.01 13.79 -4.37
N ASP A 199 -20.12 14.06 -5.06
CA ASP A 199 -20.99 15.20 -4.75
C ASP A 199 -21.61 15.10 -3.35
N SER A 200 -22.04 13.91 -2.94
CA SER A 200 -22.60 13.66 -1.60
C SER A 200 -21.52 13.83 -0.53
N LEU A 201 -20.32 13.30 -0.77
CA LEU A 201 -19.19 13.43 0.13
C LEU A 201 -18.74 14.89 0.25
N GLN A 202 -18.62 15.61 -0.86
CA GLN A 202 -18.24 17.03 -0.87
C GLN A 202 -19.28 17.90 -0.16
N LYS A 203 -20.58 17.64 -0.34
CA LYS A 203 -21.64 18.33 0.41
C LYS A 203 -21.50 18.10 1.90
N PHE A 204 -21.35 16.84 2.33
CA PHE A 204 -21.15 16.52 3.74
C PHE A 204 -19.92 17.22 4.33
N LEU A 205 -18.76 17.07 3.68
CA LEU A 205 -17.48 17.64 4.15
C LEU A 205 -17.48 19.18 4.12
N GLY A 206 -18.15 19.78 3.13
CA GLY A 206 -18.27 21.22 2.97
C GLY A 206 -19.22 21.88 3.97
N ASN A 207 -20.21 21.13 4.46
CA ASN A 207 -21.16 21.62 5.47
C ASN A 207 -20.54 21.71 6.88
N ILE A 208 -19.38 21.09 7.12
CA ILE A 208 -18.69 21.15 8.42
C ILE A 208 -18.02 22.52 8.57
N LYS A 209 -18.46 23.27 9.57
CA LYS A 209 -17.97 24.62 9.86
C LYS A 209 -16.49 24.57 10.25
N ARG A 210 -15.75 25.62 9.88
CA ARG A 210 -14.36 25.80 10.31
C ARG A 210 -14.24 27.04 11.18
N SER A 211 -13.40 26.95 12.21
CA SER A 211 -13.09 28.08 13.07
C SER A 211 -12.32 29.15 12.27
N PRO A 212 -12.77 30.42 12.28
CA PRO A 212 -12.08 31.50 11.55
C PRO A 212 -10.68 31.84 12.07
N LYS A 213 -10.34 31.42 13.30
CA LYS A 213 -9.08 31.80 13.97
C LYS A 213 -7.93 30.83 13.68
N ASP A 214 -8.22 29.54 13.64
CA ASP A 214 -7.24 28.45 13.66
C ASP A 214 -7.59 27.33 12.65
N GLY A 215 -8.70 27.47 11.90
CA GLY A 215 -9.05 26.54 10.82
C GLY A 215 -9.56 25.17 11.27
N ARG A 216 -9.66 24.92 12.59
CA ARG A 216 -10.16 23.64 13.14
C ARG A 216 -11.62 23.39 12.73
N LEU A 217 -11.95 22.12 12.52
CA LEU A 217 -13.32 21.70 12.24
C LEU A 217 -14.18 21.87 13.49
N LEU A 218 -15.39 22.38 13.30
CA LEU A 218 -16.40 22.61 14.32
C LEU A 218 -17.60 21.73 13.98
N PHE A 219 -17.77 20.67 14.77
CA PHE A 219 -18.87 19.73 14.64
C PHE A 219 -20.07 20.21 15.46
N GLU A 220 -21.27 20.04 14.90
CA GLU A 220 -22.55 20.39 15.52
C GLU A 220 -22.93 19.39 16.62
N SER A 221 -22.43 18.15 16.53
CA SER A 221 -22.64 17.12 17.54
C SER A 221 -21.50 16.08 17.56
N PRO A 222 -21.35 15.31 18.66
CA PRO A 222 -20.42 14.18 18.71
C PRO A 222 -20.69 13.13 17.63
N GLU A 223 -21.94 12.91 17.25
CA GLU A 223 -22.32 11.99 16.18
C GLU A 223 -21.83 12.48 14.82
N GLN A 224 -21.91 13.79 14.54
CA GLN A 224 -21.37 14.37 13.31
C GLN A 224 -19.85 14.20 13.24
N GLN A 225 -19.16 14.39 14.36
CA GLN A 225 -17.72 14.13 14.44
C GLN A 225 -17.41 12.66 14.16
N GLN A 226 -18.16 11.73 14.75
CA GLN A 226 -17.96 10.31 14.54
C GLN A 226 -18.18 9.91 13.08
N VAL A 227 -19.23 10.43 12.42
CA VAL A 227 -19.50 10.17 11.00
C VAL A 227 -18.37 10.74 10.14
N TYR A 228 -17.87 11.94 10.46
CA TYR A 228 -16.72 12.52 9.77
C TYR A 228 -15.47 11.64 9.89
N ASP A 229 -15.15 11.19 11.10
CA ASP A 229 -13.99 10.34 11.36
C ASP A 229 -14.12 8.99 10.64
N ASP A 230 -15.31 8.38 10.65
CA ASP A 230 -15.60 7.12 9.96
C ASP A 230 -15.46 7.29 8.43
N ILE A 231 -16.00 8.36 7.84
CA ILE A 231 -15.84 8.67 6.39
C ILE A 231 -14.37 8.89 6.05
N TYR A 232 -13.66 9.67 6.86
CA TYR A 232 -12.25 9.95 6.63
C TYR A 232 -11.40 8.67 6.66
N ARG A 233 -11.67 7.77 7.63
CA ARG A 233 -11.04 6.44 7.69
C ARG A 233 -11.37 5.58 6.48
N ALA A 234 -12.63 5.58 6.04
CA ALA A 234 -13.05 4.82 4.86
C ALA A 234 -12.36 5.33 3.58
N LEU A 235 -12.21 6.64 3.43
CA LEU A 235 -11.46 7.24 2.31
C LEU A 235 -9.96 6.91 2.37
N ASN A 236 -9.37 6.83 3.56
CA ASN A 236 -7.97 6.42 3.72
C ASN A 236 -7.70 4.95 3.37
N MET A 237 -8.75 4.11 3.32
CA MET A 237 -8.65 2.74 2.80
C MET A 237 -8.70 2.67 1.29
N THR A 238 -9.16 3.74 0.64
CA THR A 238 -9.15 3.83 -0.81
C THR A 238 -7.79 4.25 -1.33
N PRO A 239 -7.41 3.82 -2.54
CA PRO A 239 -6.15 4.20 -3.17
C PRO A 239 -6.03 5.72 -3.31
N PRO A 240 -4.82 6.30 -3.13
CA PRO A 240 -4.64 7.73 -3.28
C PRO A 240 -4.91 8.18 -4.72
N ARG A 241 -5.15 9.47 -4.90
CA ARG A 241 -5.10 10.09 -6.22
C ARG A 241 -3.66 10.16 -6.70
N LEU A 242 -3.47 9.93 -7.99
CA LEU A 242 -2.22 10.11 -8.72
C LEU A 242 -1.89 11.62 -8.80
N GLN A 243 -0.67 11.94 -9.25
CA GLN A 243 -0.17 13.32 -9.30
C GLN A 243 -0.96 14.23 -10.26
N ASP A 244 -1.56 13.63 -11.29
CA ASP A 244 -2.48 14.27 -12.23
C ASP A 244 -3.89 14.52 -11.63
N GLY A 245 -4.13 14.10 -10.38
CA GLY A 245 -5.40 14.25 -9.67
C GLY A 245 -6.41 13.14 -9.98
N VAL A 246 -6.06 12.17 -10.82
CA VAL A 246 -6.90 11.03 -11.19
C VAL A 246 -6.84 9.96 -10.09
N PRO A 247 -7.95 9.32 -9.70
CA PRO A 247 -7.91 8.21 -8.74
C PRO A 247 -7.01 7.07 -9.23
N ALA A 248 -6.19 6.46 -8.37
CA ALA A 248 -5.49 5.24 -8.77
C ALA A 248 -6.48 4.13 -9.16
N PHE A 249 -6.06 3.21 -10.04
CA PHE A 249 -6.88 2.24 -10.77
C PHE A 249 -7.81 2.82 -11.84
N ALA A 250 -8.01 4.13 -11.89
CA ALA A 250 -8.94 4.75 -12.82
C ALA A 250 -8.59 4.42 -14.28
N GLY A 251 -7.35 4.69 -14.69
CA GLY A 251 -6.89 4.45 -16.06
C GLY A 251 -7.00 2.98 -16.46
N ALA A 252 -6.75 2.06 -15.52
CA ALA A 252 -6.95 0.63 -15.73
C ALA A 252 -8.43 0.26 -15.94
N LEU A 253 -9.32 0.81 -15.11
CA LEU A 253 -10.75 0.50 -15.13
C LEU A 253 -11.52 1.17 -16.28
N ASP A 254 -10.99 2.25 -16.88
CA ASP A 254 -11.56 2.91 -18.06
C ASP A 254 -11.33 2.17 -19.37
N ARG A 255 -10.53 1.11 -19.34
CA ARG A 255 -10.23 0.32 -20.52
C ARG A 255 -11.44 -0.48 -20.97
N GLY A 256 -12.07 -0.05 -22.07
CA GLY A 256 -13.18 -0.79 -22.70
C GLY A 256 -12.77 -2.09 -23.42
N ASP A 257 -11.47 -2.36 -23.55
CA ASP A 257 -10.94 -3.57 -24.19
C ASP A 257 -10.69 -4.74 -23.19
N THR A 258 -10.92 -4.50 -21.89
CA THR A 258 -10.50 -5.42 -20.83
C THR A 258 -11.64 -5.72 -19.87
N ALA A 259 -12.05 -7.00 -19.81
CA ALA A 259 -12.95 -7.49 -18.78
C ALA A 259 -12.18 -7.76 -17.46
N TRP A 260 -12.70 -7.23 -16.35
CA TRP A 260 -12.15 -7.38 -15.01
C TRP A 260 -12.84 -8.51 -14.25
N GLU A 261 -12.31 -9.72 -14.38
CA GLU A 261 -12.93 -10.94 -13.88
C GLU A 261 -12.24 -11.49 -12.62
N GLN A 262 -13.01 -12.02 -11.66
CA GLN A 262 -12.44 -12.70 -10.49
C GLN A 262 -11.73 -14.01 -10.85
N ARG A 263 -12.11 -14.61 -11.98
CA ARG A 263 -11.51 -15.85 -12.46
C ARG A 263 -11.27 -15.78 -13.96
N VAL A 264 -10.11 -16.24 -14.39
CA VAL A 264 -9.74 -16.35 -15.80
C VAL A 264 -9.98 -17.78 -16.27
N MET A 265 -10.62 -17.94 -17.42
CA MET A 265 -10.76 -19.24 -18.08
C MET A 265 -9.42 -19.66 -18.68
N LEU A 266 -8.91 -20.80 -18.21
CA LEU A 266 -7.66 -21.37 -18.72
C LEU A 266 -7.93 -22.36 -19.87
N PRO A 267 -6.89 -22.72 -20.67
CA PRO A 267 -7.04 -23.59 -21.83
C PRO A 267 -7.49 -25.03 -21.47
N ASP A 268 -7.31 -25.44 -20.21
CA ASP A 268 -7.80 -26.71 -19.67
C ASP A 268 -9.31 -26.71 -19.35
N GLY A 269 -10.01 -25.61 -19.65
CA GLY A 269 -11.43 -25.43 -19.39
C GLY A 269 -11.77 -25.08 -17.94
N LYS A 270 -10.78 -24.87 -17.06
CA LYS A 270 -11.00 -24.54 -15.66
C LYS A 270 -10.82 -23.06 -15.39
N ALA A 271 -11.80 -22.46 -14.72
CA ALA A 271 -11.66 -21.11 -14.17
C ALA A 271 -10.60 -21.07 -13.06
N SER A 272 -9.73 -20.06 -13.08
CA SER A 272 -8.66 -19.85 -12.09
C SER A 272 -8.76 -18.48 -11.45
N GLY A 273 -8.76 -18.42 -10.12
CA GLY A 273 -8.65 -17.18 -9.37
C GLY A 273 -7.21 -16.89 -8.94
N ALA A 274 -6.99 -15.73 -8.33
CA ALA A 274 -5.66 -15.28 -7.91
C ALA A 274 -5.08 -16.14 -6.79
N ILE A 275 -5.93 -16.49 -5.82
CA ILE A 275 -5.52 -17.25 -4.65
C ILE A 275 -6.25 -18.58 -4.67
N ALA A 276 -5.47 -19.66 -4.58
CA ALA A 276 -5.98 -21.02 -4.50
C ALA A 276 -5.61 -21.65 -3.16
N PRO A 277 -6.51 -22.47 -2.57
CA PRO A 277 -6.17 -23.32 -1.45
C PRO A 277 -5.00 -24.27 -1.78
N ARG A 278 -4.11 -24.53 -0.81
CA ARG A 278 -2.98 -25.47 -1.00
C ARG A 278 -3.43 -26.92 -0.78
N ASP A 279 -3.73 -27.64 -1.87
CA ASP A 279 -4.09 -29.06 -1.92
C ASP A 279 -5.11 -29.51 -0.84
N ASN A 280 -5.27 -30.82 -0.65
CA ASN A 280 -6.09 -31.45 0.38
C ASN A 280 -5.72 -31.06 1.83
N MET A 281 -4.89 -30.04 2.08
CA MET A 281 -4.66 -29.46 3.42
C MET A 281 -5.89 -28.76 4.00
N HIS A 282 -7.00 -28.73 3.26
CA HIS A 282 -8.33 -28.40 3.78
C HIS A 282 -9.05 -29.61 4.40
N THR A 283 -8.50 -30.82 4.25
CA THR A 283 -9.07 -32.07 4.72
C THR A 283 -8.13 -32.77 5.71
N GLY A 284 -8.67 -33.63 6.57
CA GLY A 284 -7.91 -34.32 7.60
C GLY A 284 -7.82 -33.57 8.95
N ALA A 285 -7.26 -34.26 9.95
CA ALA A 285 -7.27 -33.82 11.35
C ALA A 285 -6.51 -32.51 11.58
N LEU A 286 -5.35 -32.33 10.92
CA LEU A 286 -4.57 -31.09 11.05
C LEU A 286 -5.30 -29.88 10.46
N ALA A 287 -5.98 -30.06 9.32
CA ALA A 287 -6.81 -29.03 8.72
C ALA A 287 -8.00 -28.65 9.62
N ALA A 288 -8.64 -29.66 10.20
CA ALA A 288 -9.72 -29.46 11.16
C ALA A 288 -9.22 -28.71 12.41
N LEU A 289 -8.07 -29.11 12.96
CA LEU A 289 -7.45 -28.44 14.09
C LEU A 289 -7.14 -26.96 13.79
N ARG A 290 -6.60 -26.66 12.60
CA ARG A 290 -6.33 -25.28 12.17
C ARG A 290 -7.59 -24.44 12.08
N ARG A 291 -8.70 -25.01 11.58
CA ARG A 291 -10.01 -24.33 11.57
C ARG A 291 -10.55 -24.08 12.97
N VAL A 292 -10.49 -25.08 13.84
CA VAL A 292 -10.94 -24.97 15.24
C VAL A 292 -10.11 -23.94 16.00
N ARG A 293 -8.78 -23.92 15.80
CA ARG A 293 -7.87 -22.96 16.42
C ARG A 293 -7.80 -21.61 15.72
N LYS A 294 -8.52 -21.42 14.60
CA LYS A 294 -8.44 -20.21 13.75
C LYS A 294 -6.99 -19.81 13.41
N SER A 295 -6.12 -20.78 13.20
CA SER A 295 -4.68 -20.55 12.94
C SER A 295 -4.37 -20.30 11.47
N GLY A 296 -5.39 -20.04 10.65
CA GLY A 296 -5.27 -19.89 9.20
C GLY A 296 -5.08 -21.20 8.42
N ILE A 297 -5.10 -21.09 7.09
CA ILE A 297 -4.92 -22.19 6.15
C ILE A 297 -3.92 -21.78 5.06
N PRO A 298 -2.87 -22.60 4.78
CA PRO A 298 -1.93 -22.29 3.71
C PRO A 298 -2.61 -22.14 2.34
N ASN A 299 -2.06 -21.25 1.52
CA ASN A 299 -2.58 -20.95 0.19
C ASN A 299 -1.44 -20.83 -0.84
N MET A 300 -1.83 -20.71 -2.10
CA MET A 300 -0.98 -20.38 -3.23
C MET A 300 -1.53 -19.12 -3.90
N VAL A 301 -0.66 -18.17 -4.20
CA VAL A 301 -1.00 -16.93 -4.89
C VAL A 301 -0.35 -16.92 -6.27
N TRP A 302 -1.16 -16.70 -7.30
CA TRP A 302 -0.70 -16.45 -8.67
C TRP A 302 -0.24 -15.01 -8.80
N LEU A 303 0.97 -14.80 -9.29
CA LEU A 303 1.58 -13.50 -9.55
C LEU A 303 1.50 -13.22 -11.07
N PRO A 304 0.50 -12.44 -11.55
CA PRO A 304 0.19 -12.31 -12.97
C PRO A 304 1.27 -11.59 -13.78
N ALA A 305 1.99 -10.63 -13.22
CA ALA A 305 3.09 -9.98 -13.92
C ALA A 305 4.35 -10.87 -13.96
N THR A 306 4.55 -11.68 -12.92
CA THR A 306 5.73 -12.53 -12.73
C THR A 306 5.60 -13.89 -13.42
N GLY A 307 4.38 -14.45 -13.51
CA GLY A 307 4.08 -15.74 -14.14
C GLY A 307 4.31 -16.98 -13.27
N ILE A 308 4.32 -16.81 -11.94
CA ILE A 308 4.59 -17.90 -10.99
C ILE A 308 3.55 -17.96 -9.87
N TYR A 309 3.49 -19.11 -9.21
CA TYR A 309 2.79 -19.28 -7.95
C TYR A 309 3.76 -19.19 -6.77
N VAL A 310 3.33 -18.51 -5.70
CA VAL A 310 4.04 -18.45 -4.42
C VAL A 310 3.12 -18.96 -3.32
N GLY A 311 3.61 -19.89 -2.51
CA GLY A 311 2.87 -20.57 -1.46
C GLY A 311 3.12 -20.00 -0.08
N PHE A 312 2.07 -19.56 0.62
CA PHE A 312 2.19 -18.95 1.94
C PHE A 312 1.57 -19.81 3.03
N ARG A 313 2.18 -19.76 4.21
CA ARG A 313 1.55 -20.17 5.49
C ARG A 313 0.99 -18.96 6.22
N ALA A 314 0.11 -19.19 7.19
CA ALA A 314 -0.45 -18.11 7.99
C ALA A 314 0.58 -17.59 9.02
N PRO A 315 0.72 -16.26 9.19
CA PRO A 315 1.43 -15.66 10.31
C PRO A 315 0.70 -15.87 11.64
N HIS A 316 1.45 -15.87 12.73
CA HIS A 316 0.90 -15.78 14.07
C HIS A 316 0.64 -14.33 14.48
N GLU A 317 -0.20 -14.14 15.49
CA GLU A 317 -0.52 -12.83 16.06
C GLU A 317 0.73 -12.10 16.54
N ARG A 318 1.67 -12.84 17.15
CA ARG A 318 2.98 -12.30 17.57
C ARG A 318 3.77 -11.75 16.38
N ASP A 319 3.78 -12.43 15.25
CA ASP A 319 4.54 -11.99 14.08
C ASP A 319 4.02 -10.62 13.58
N LEU A 320 2.69 -10.43 13.59
CA LEU A 320 2.06 -9.16 13.23
C LEU A 320 2.38 -8.04 14.24
N CYS A 321 2.46 -8.36 15.53
CA CYS A 321 2.88 -7.40 16.56
C CYS A 321 4.36 -7.00 16.39
N ASP A 322 5.23 -7.96 16.12
CA ASP A 322 6.66 -7.71 15.89
C ASP A 322 6.86 -6.85 14.63
N PHE A 323 6.04 -7.04 13.59
CA PHE A 323 6.03 -6.19 12.40
C PHE A 323 5.62 -4.75 12.72
N ASP A 324 4.52 -4.54 13.45
CA ASP A 324 4.02 -3.22 13.86
C ASP A 324 5.08 -2.45 14.69
N MET A 325 5.76 -3.14 15.61
CA MET A 325 6.86 -2.56 16.40
C MET A 325 8.05 -2.15 15.51
N ARG A 326 8.49 -3.02 14.60
CA ARG A 326 9.59 -2.71 13.67
C ARG A 326 9.26 -1.49 12.82
N LEU A 327 8.07 -1.46 12.25
CA LEU A 327 7.63 -0.36 11.38
C LEU A 327 7.58 0.98 12.12
N THR A 328 7.17 0.97 13.39
CA THR A 328 7.16 2.16 14.26
C THR A 328 8.58 2.67 14.52
N LEU A 329 9.52 1.77 14.84
CA LEU A 329 10.93 2.13 15.08
C LEU A 329 11.62 2.66 13.83
N GLU A 330 11.35 2.06 12.67
CA GLU A 330 11.89 2.49 11.39
C GLU A 330 11.34 3.85 10.96
N THR A 331 10.04 4.08 11.16
CA THR A 331 9.43 5.40 10.90
C THR A 331 10.09 6.50 11.72
N ALA A 332 10.36 6.24 13.01
CA ALA A 332 11.08 7.18 13.86
C ALA A 332 12.51 7.42 13.35
N THR A 333 13.19 6.35 12.92
CA THR A 333 14.56 6.42 12.39
C THR A 333 14.64 7.22 11.10
N ILE A 334 13.77 6.96 10.13
CA ILE A 334 13.70 7.69 8.85
C ILE A 334 13.31 9.14 9.10
N GLY A 335 12.34 9.40 9.97
CA GLY A 335 11.95 10.76 10.35
C GLY A 335 13.12 11.57 10.89
N MET A 336 13.95 10.96 11.75
CA MET A 336 15.16 11.57 12.28
C MET A 336 16.27 11.75 11.23
N GLN A 337 16.56 10.72 10.42
CA GLN A 337 17.65 10.75 9.44
C GLN A 337 17.36 11.71 8.28
N THR A 338 16.10 11.85 7.90
CA THR A 338 15.68 12.66 6.75
C THR A 338 15.10 14.02 7.15
N TYR A 339 15.09 14.34 8.45
CA TYR A 339 14.49 15.57 9.01
C TYR A 339 13.05 15.82 8.55
N GLY A 340 12.29 14.77 8.26
CA GLY A 340 10.92 14.84 7.75
C GLY A 340 10.78 15.30 6.29
N LEU A 341 11.88 15.52 5.55
CA LEU A 341 11.86 16.03 4.18
C LEU A 341 11.59 14.95 3.13
N MET A 342 11.69 13.67 3.49
CA MET A 342 11.60 12.51 2.59
C MET A 342 10.31 11.69 2.76
N LEU A 343 9.16 12.35 2.82
CA LEU A 343 7.86 11.67 2.96
C LEU A 343 7.43 10.87 1.71
N SER A 344 8.04 11.10 0.54
CA SER A 344 7.71 10.35 -0.68
C SER A 344 8.51 9.04 -0.83
N SER A 345 9.77 9.01 -0.40
CA SER A 345 10.64 7.83 -0.46
C SER A 345 10.43 6.86 0.70
N SER A 346 9.80 7.30 1.79
CA SER A 346 9.33 6.40 2.84
C SER A 346 8.42 5.28 2.30
N SER A 347 7.71 5.53 1.19
CA SER A 347 6.87 4.51 0.53
C SER A 347 7.65 3.27 0.10
N GLY A 348 8.86 3.41 -0.44
CA GLY A 348 9.69 2.27 -0.86
C GLY A 348 10.24 1.48 0.33
N VAL A 349 10.60 2.16 1.41
CA VAL A 349 11.07 1.51 2.65
C VAL A 349 9.93 0.73 3.32
N TYR A 350 8.74 1.32 3.44
CA TYR A 350 7.57 0.61 3.95
C TYR A 350 7.20 -0.60 3.10
N MET A 351 7.26 -0.45 1.77
CA MET A 351 7.03 -1.57 0.86
C MET A 351 8.01 -2.70 1.08
N ARG A 352 9.31 -2.39 1.27
CA ARG A 352 10.34 -3.38 1.59
C ARG A 352 9.97 -4.16 2.83
N HIS A 353 9.63 -3.51 3.95
CA HIS A 353 9.27 -4.23 5.17
C HIS A 353 8.04 -5.12 5.00
N MET A 354 7.01 -4.65 4.29
CA MET A 354 5.81 -5.46 4.05
C MET A 354 6.12 -6.71 3.21
N VAL A 355 6.91 -6.55 2.14
CA VAL A 355 7.35 -7.66 1.29
C VAL A 355 8.25 -8.61 2.07
N GLU A 356 9.26 -8.12 2.77
CA GLU A 356 10.18 -8.94 3.56
C GLU A 356 9.46 -9.71 4.67
N PHE A 357 8.46 -9.08 5.31
CA PHE A 357 7.59 -9.76 6.25
C PHE A 357 6.82 -10.88 5.55
N ALA A 358 6.16 -10.60 4.42
CA ALA A 358 5.38 -11.60 3.70
C ALA A 358 6.25 -12.78 3.23
N LEU A 359 7.48 -12.51 2.79
CA LEU A 359 8.42 -13.54 2.34
C LEU A 359 8.87 -14.50 3.46
N GLN A 360 8.81 -14.10 4.74
CA GLN A 360 9.09 -15.02 5.88
C GLN A 360 8.07 -16.16 6.00
N PHE A 361 6.91 -16.01 5.36
CA PHE A 361 5.83 -17.00 5.36
C PHE A 361 5.76 -17.79 4.06
N VAL A 362 6.68 -17.54 3.12
CA VAL A 362 6.78 -18.35 1.91
C VAL A 362 7.28 -19.74 2.27
N THR A 363 6.64 -20.75 1.67
CA THR A 363 6.95 -22.16 1.90
C THR A 363 7.35 -22.89 0.63
N GLU A 364 6.89 -22.42 -0.53
CA GLU A 364 7.20 -22.97 -1.84
C GLU A 364 6.94 -21.93 -2.92
N ALA A 365 7.53 -22.11 -4.10
CA ALA A 365 7.21 -21.38 -5.31
C ALA A 365 7.38 -22.29 -6.52
N THR A 366 6.71 -21.97 -7.63
CA THR A 366 6.80 -22.75 -8.87
C THR A 366 7.94 -22.30 -9.78
N ILE A 367 8.98 -21.66 -9.23
CA ILE A 367 10.17 -21.21 -9.95
C ILE A 367 11.40 -22.00 -9.48
N ASP A 368 12.25 -22.39 -10.43
CA ASP A 368 13.50 -23.07 -10.11
C ASP A 368 14.45 -22.10 -9.39
N CYS A 369 14.83 -22.45 -8.17
CA CYS A 369 15.73 -21.65 -7.35
C CYS A 369 17.20 -21.83 -7.74
N ALA A 370 17.53 -22.81 -8.60
CA ALA A 370 18.89 -23.08 -9.08
C ALA A 370 19.94 -23.22 -7.94
N GLY A 371 19.52 -23.69 -6.77
CA GLY A 371 20.36 -23.85 -5.58
C GLY A 371 20.51 -22.60 -4.71
N ASN A 372 19.92 -21.47 -5.09
CA ASN A 372 19.86 -20.26 -4.26
C ASN A 372 18.74 -20.33 -3.22
N ASP A 373 18.81 -19.48 -2.21
CA ASP A 373 17.74 -19.31 -1.23
C ASP A 373 16.47 -18.76 -1.88
N LEU A 374 15.32 -19.33 -1.51
CA LEU A 374 14.02 -19.02 -2.10
C LEU A 374 13.66 -17.54 -1.97
N ARG A 375 13.97 -16.90 -0.83
CA ARG A 375 13.65 -15.47 -0.63
C ARG A 375 14.46 -14.61 -1.59
N THR A 376 15.74 -14.92 -1.77
CA THR A 376 16.63 -14.18 -2.69
C THR A 376 16.12 -14.31 -4.12
N VAL A 377 15.82 -15.53 -4.56
CA VAL A 377 15.26 -15.79 -5.90
C VAL A 377 13.96 -15.02 -6.12
N LEU A 378 13.07 -14.99 -5.12
CA LEU A 378 11.80 -14.28 -5.24
C LEU A 378 11.96 -12.76 -5.28
N LEU A 379 12.91 -12.17 -4.54
CA LEU A 379 13.21 -10.74 -4.65
C LEU A 379 13.73 -10.37 -6.04
N ASP A 380 14.55 -11.24 -6.64
CA ASP A 380 15.14 -11.02 -7.96
C ASP A 380 14.18 -11.34 -9.12
N THR A 381 13.13 -12.13 -8.85
CA THR A 381 12.21 -12.62 -9.90
C THR A 381 10.87 -11.91 -9.90
N ILE A 382 10.33 -11.57 -8.72
CA ILE A 382 8.98 -11.00 -8.61
C ILE A 382 8.98 -9.58 -9.18
N ASP A 383 8.03 -9.36 -10.09
CA ASP A 383 7.75 -8.07 -10.67
C ASP A 383 7.16 -7.11 -9.62
N LEU A 384 7.60 -5.85 -9.64
CA LEU A 384 7.11 -4.81 -8.75
C LEU A 384 5.58 -4.69 -8.82
N ALA A 385 4.94 -4.92 -9.97
CA ALA A 385 3.47 -4.82 -10.07
C ALA A 385 2.72 -5.90 -9.27
N ASP A 386 3.38 -6.99 -8.86
CA ASP A 386 2.81 -8.10 -8.10
C ASP A 386 3.07 -8.00 -6.59
N TYR A 387 3.81 -6.99 -6.11
CA TYR A 387 4.19 -6.86 -4.69
C TYR A 387 2.98 -6.94 -3.75
N TRP A 388 1.86 -6.33 -4.14
CA TRP A 388 0.67 -6.28 -3.31
C TRP A 388 -0.02 -7.64 -3.23
N LEU A 389 0.15 -8.53 -4.20
CA LEU A 389 -0.33 -9.92 -4.12
C LEU A 389 0.54 -10.73 -3.15
N VAL A 390 1.85 -10.44 -3.09
CA VAL A 390 2.77 -11.04 -2.13
C VAL A 390 2.34 -10.71 -0.69
N ILE A 391 1.99 -9.45 -0.39
CA ILE A 391 1.54 -9.06 0.96
C ILE A 391 0.14 -9.59 1.29
N LEU A 392 -0.75 -9.75 0.31
CA LEU A 392 -2.08 -10.33 0.53
C LEU A 392 -2.05 -11.84 0.76
N GLY A 393 -1.02 -12.55 0.28
CA GLY A 393 -0.82 -13.99 0.49
C GLY A 393 -0.93 -14.44 1.94
N PRO A 394 -0.06 -13.96 2.86
CA PRO A 394 -0.13 -14.31 4.28
C PRO A 394 -1.42 -13.83 4.95
N LEU A 395 -2.00 -12.69 4.54
CA LEU A 395 -3.28 -12.23 5.06
C LEU A 395 -4.41 -13.21 4.71
N GLN A 396 -4.54 -13.59 3.44
CA GLN A 396 -5.55 -14.55 3.02
C GLN A 396 -5.30 -15.94 3.63
N ALA A 397 -4.04 -16.28 3.96
CA ALA A 397 -3.73 -17.51 4.69
C ALA A 397 -4.22 -17.43 6.13
N LYS A 398 -4.06 -16.28 6.81
CA LYS A 398 -4.54 -16.07 8.18
C LYS A 398 -6.07 -15.97 8.27
N TRP A 399 -6.70 -15.24 7.35
CA TRP A 399 -8.16 -15.01 7.29
C TRP A 399 -8.79 -15.63 6.04
N PRO A 400 -8.85 -16.97 5.91
CA PRO A 400 -9.31 -17.63 4.70
C PRO A 400 -10.79 -17.38 4.37
N SER A 401 -11.62 -17.15 5.39
CA SER A 401 -13.04 -16.76 5.26
C SER A 401 -13.26 -15.28 4.96
N GLY A 402 -12.20 -14.48 4.97
CA GLY A 402 -12.25 -13.02 4.85
C GLY A 402 -11.92 -12.31 6.15
N ILE A 403 -11.49 -11.05 6.01
CA ILE A 403 -11.18 -10.15 7.11
C ILE A 403 -12.43 -9.43 7.61
N PRO A 404 -12.49 -9.06 8.89
CA PRO A 404 -13.55 -8.18 9.40
C PRO A 404 -13.51 -6.83 8.71
N TRP A 405 -14.68 -6.36 8.27
CA TRP A 405 -14.81 -5.13 7.50
C TRP A 405 -16.15 -4.44 7.77
N THR A 406 -16.14 -3.15 8.04
CA THR A 406 -17.36 -2.35 8.20
C THR A 406 -17.67 -1.62 6.89
N LEU A 407 -18.88 -1.80 6.36
CA LEU A 407 -19.38 -1.09 5.18
C LEU A 407 -20.27 0.06 5.61
N MET A 408 -19.85 1.30 5.33
CA MET A 408 -20.65 2.50 5.60
C MET A 408 -21.27 3.09 4.34
N CYS A 409 -22.46 3.67 4.47
CA CYS A 409 -23.03 4.50 3.42
C CYS A 409 -22.27 5.84 3.35
N GLY A 410 -21.83 6.25 2.16
CA GLY A 410 -21.19 7.57 1.96
C GLY A 410 -22.16 8.66 1.49
N GLU A 411 -23.47 8.40 1.59
CA GLU A 411 -24.51 9.33 1.13
C GLU A 411 -24.87 10.35 2.20
N ASP A 412 -25.05 11.60 1.79
CA ASP A 412 -25.40 12.68 2.70
C ASP A 412 -26.71 12.36 3.45
N GLY A 413 -26.69 12.56 4.76
CA GLY A 413 -27.80 12.23 5.67
C GLY A 413 -28.02 10.74 5.95
N CYS A 414 -27.16 9.82 5.48
CA CYS A 414 -27.28 8.38 5.75
C CYS A 414 -26.12 7.87 6.60
N THR A 415 -26.41 7.41 7.82
CA THR A 415 -25.40 6.89 8.77
C THR A 415 -25.36 5.37 8.82
N GLN A 416 -25.94 4.68 7.84
CA GLN A 416 -26.06 3.23 7.91
C GLN A 416 -24.72 2.52 7.76
N GLN A 417 -24.45 1.59 8.67
CA GLN A 417 -23.25 0.77 8.72
C GLN A 417 -23.62 -0.72 8.79
N GLU A 418 -22.74 -1.58 8.28
CA GLU A 418 -22.92 -3.02 8.27
C GLU A 418 -21.57 -3.73 8.42
N ASP A 419 -21.43 -4.57 9.44
CA ASP A 419 -20.23 -5.39 9.64
C ASP A 419 -20.33 -6.67 8.80
N VAL A 420 -19.30 -6.94 8.00
CA VAL A 420 -19.21 -8.07 7.09
C VAL A 420 -17.83 -8.71 7.15
N LYS A 421 -17.71 -9.92 6.62
CA LYS A 421 -16.41 -10.50 6.26
C LYS A 421 -16.08 -10.20 4.82
N LEU A 422 -14.95 -9.55 4.56
CA LEU A 422 -14.46 -9.27 3.23
C LEU A 422 -13.46 -10.34 2.78
N ASN A 423 -13.81 -11.12 1.77
CA ASN A 423 -12.96 -12.16 1.21
C ASN A 423 -11.92 -11.56 0.24
N ILE A 424 -10.66 -11.50 0.68
CA ILE A 424 -9.55 -10.90 -0.07
C ILE A 424 -9.39 -11.58 -1.44
N ALA A 425 -9.43 -12.91 -1.50
CA ALA A 425 -9.25 -13.65 -2.75
C ALA A 425 -10.33 -13.32 -3.81
N ARG A 426 -11.56 -13.04 -3.40
CA ARG A 426 -12.67 -12.66 -4.30
C ARG A 426 -12.66 -11.18 -4.67
N CYS A 427 -11.92 -10.36 -3.93
CA CYS A 427 -11.74 -8.94 -4.26
C CYS A 427 -10.69 -8.71 -5.36
N ILE A 428 -9.88 -9.72 -5.69
CA ILE A 428 -8.89 -9.64 -6.76
C ILE A 428 -9.58 -9.91 -8.10
N ARG A 429 -9.38 -9.01 -9.06
CA ARG A 429 -9.86 -9.13 -10.45
C ARG A 429 -8.72 -9.03 -11.42
N PHE A 430 -8.73 -9.87 -12.43
CA PHE A 430 -7.75 -9.90 -13.50
C PHE A 430 -8.32 -9.26 -14.76
N GLY A 431 -7.49 -8.54 -15.50
CA GLY A 431 -7.80 -8.14 -16.88
C GLY A 431 -7.66 -9.35 -17.80
N SER A 432 -8.72 -10.13 -17.99
CA SER A 432 -8.61 -11.45 -18.65
C SER A 432 -8.19 -11.39 -20.13
N GLY A 433 -8.43 -10.25 -20.78
CA GLY A 433 -7.98 -9.93 -22.14
C GLY A 433 -6.49 -9.57 -22.27
N LEU A 434 -5.80 -9.28 -21.16
CA LEU A 434 -4.39 -8.87 -21.18
C LEU A 434 -3.42 -10.06 -21.26
N PHE A 435 -3.88 -11.27 -20.95
CA PHE A 435 -3.05 -12.47 -20.98
C PHE A 435 -3.03 -13.13 -22.36
N SER A 436 -1.82 -13.41 -22.86
CA SER A 436 -1.62 -14.21 -24.07
C SER A 436 -1.91 -15.69 -23.84
N ASP A 437 -2.08 -16.46 -24.92
CA ASP A 437 -2.29 -17.91 -24.83
C ASP A 437 -1.12 -18.64 -24.18
N LEU A 438 0.13 -18.20 -24.44
CA LEU A 438 1.33 -18.73 -23.78
C LEU A 438 1.23 -18.56 -22.26
N GLN A 439 0.85 -17.36 -21.80
CA GLN A 439 0.74 -17.06 -20.38
C GLN A 439 -0.37 -17.90 -19.73
N LYS A 440 -1.52 -18.05 -20.39
CA LYS A 440 -2.63 -18.89 -19.93
C LYS A 440 -2.24 -20.38 -19.87
N GLN A 441 -1.43 -20.85 -20.81
CA GLN A 441 -0.90 -22.23 -20.82
C GLN A 441 0.09 -22.47 -19.67
N LEU A 442 1.05 -21.56 -19.47
CA LEU A 442 1.99 -21.64 -18.35
C LEU A 442 1.29 -21.55 -16.99
N TRP A 443 0.24 -20.72 -16.89
CA TRP A 443 -0.61 -20.66 -15.71
C TRP A 443 -1.32 -21.99 -15.45
N ALA A 444 -1.96 -22.58 -16.45
CA ALA A 444 -2.66 -23.87 -16.31
C ALA A 444 -1.72 -25.00 -15.89
N ARG A 445 -0.53 -25.06 -16.49
CA ARG A 445 0.49 -26.08 -16.23
C ARG A 445 0.92 -26.11 -14.76
N GLN A 446 1.01 -24.96 -14.10
CA GLN A 446 1.49 -24.83 -12.72
C GLN A 446 0.44 -25.19 -11.64
N ARG A 447 -0.84 -25.41 -12.00
CA ARG A 447 -1.96 -25.65 -11.05
C ARG A 447 -2.16 -27.12 -10.63
N GLY A 448 -1.59 -28.07 -11.36
CA GLY A 448 -1.80 -29.51 -11.11
C GLY A 448 -1.15 -30.00 -9.81
N THR A 449 -1.49 -31.20 -9.32
CA THR A 449 -0.87 -31.78 -8.11
C THR A 449 0.64 -31.98 -8.23
N GLU A 450 1.14 -32.16 -9.45
CA GLU A 450 2.57 -32.31 -9.75
C GLU A 450 3.32 -30.97 -9.74
N ARG A 451 2.59 -29.83 -9.78
CA ARG A 451 3.09 -28.43 -9.70
C ARG A 451 4.48 -28.26 -10.33
N PRO A 452 4.60 -28.46 -11.64
CA PRO A 452 5.88 -28.41 -12.30
C PRO A 452 6.54 -27.05 -12.06
N VAL A 453 7.73 -27.11 -11.49
CA VAL A 453 8.62 -25.96 -11.35
C VAL A 453 9.02 -25.51 -12.75
N ILE A 454 8.91 -24.22 -13.02
CA ILE A 454 9.33 -23.62 -14.28
C ILE A 454 10.77 -23.12 -14.16
N SER A 455 11.49 -23.16 -15.27
CA SER A 455 12.82 -22.58 -15.34
C SER A 455 12.78 -21.05 -15.41
N ILE A 456 13.88 -20.40 -15.04
CA ILE A 456 14.05 -18.95 -15.19
C ILE A 456 13.90 -18.53 -16.66
N ALA A 457 14.29 -19.38 -17.62
CA ALA A 457 14.14 -19.10 -19.04
C ALA A 457 12.66 -19.05 -19.47
N GLU A 458 11.85 -20.01 -19.05
CA GLU A 458 10.40 -20.02 -19.31
C GLU A 458 9.70 -18.84 -18.63
N GLN A 459 10.14 -18.46 -17.44
CA GLN A 459 9.61 -17.28 -16.75
C GLN A 459 9.92 -15.98 -17.51
N ARG A 460 11.14 -15.85 -18.05
CA ARG A 460 11.50 -14.70 -18.90
C ARG A 460 10.68 -14.65 -20.19
N GLU A 461 10.38 -15.81 -20.77
CA GLU A 461 9.50 -15.91 -21.93
C GLU A 461 8.06 -15.47 -21.59
N TYR A 462 7.56 -15.86 -20.41
CA TYR A 462 6.27 -15.39 -19.90
C TYR A 462 6.23 -13.86 -19.79
N ILE A 463 7.28 -13.24 -19.25
CA ILE A 463 7.37 -11.77 -19.11
C ILE A 463 7.45 -11.10 -20.49
N ALA A 464 8.27 -11.64 -21.41
CA ALA A 464 8.41 -11.09 -22.76
C ALA A 464 7.10 -11.16 -23.57
N ALA A 465 6.19 -12.06 -23.21
CA ALA A 465 4.88 -12.20 -23.84
C ALA A 465 3.81 -11.25 -23.29
N HIS A 466 4.12 -10.38 -22.32
CA HIS A 466 3.21 -9.31 -21.91
C HIS A 466 2.96 -8.34 -23.06
N GLN A 467 1.71 -7.88 -23.17
CA GLN A 467 1.35 -6.88 -24.17
C GLN A 467 2.10 -5.57 -23.90
N VAL A 468 2.77 -5.05 -24.93
CA VAL A 468 3.43 -3.74 -24.86
C VAL A 468 2.39 -2.67 -25.11
N ASP A 469 1.99 -1.97 -24.06
CA ASP A 469 1.06 -0.85 -24.18
C ASP A 469 1.78 0.39 -24.75
N PRO A 470 1.15 1.20 -25.63
CA PRO A 470 1.77 2.40 -26.20
C PRO A 470 2.28 3.41 -25.16
N SER A 471 1.69 3.43 -23.97
CA SER A 471 2.16 4.26 -22.84
C SER A 471 3.55 3.87 -22.32
N SER A 472 4.15 2.76 -22.79
CA SER A 472 5.53 2.41 -22.47
C SER A 472 6.56 3.36 -23.07
N VAL A 473 6.17 4.26 -23.95
CA VAL A 473 7.06 5.23 -24.58
C VAL A 473 6.62 6.65 -24.22
N PHE A 474 7.53 7.40 -23.61
CA PHE A 474 7.39 8.83 -23.38
C PHE A 474 8.31 9.59 -24.34
N GLU A 475 7.76 10.51 -25.12
CA GLU A 475 8.52 11.37 -26.03
C GLU A 475 8.26 12.84 -25.68
N TYR A 476 9.34 13.57 -25.45
CA TYR A 476 9.29 15.00 -25.19
C TYR A 476 10.50 15.69 -25.82
N HIS A 477 10.25 16.58 -26.79
CA HIS A 477 11.26 17.15 -27.68
C HIS A 477 12.13 16.07 -28.33
N ASP A 478 13.45 16.18 -28.19
CA ASP A 478 14.44 15.28 -28.77
C ASP A 478 14.79 14.10 -27.85
N VAL A 479 14.03 13.90 -26.76
CA VAL A 479 14.27 12.82 -25.78
C VAL A 479 13.10 11.84 -25.80
N ARG A 480 13.42 10.57 -26.00
CA ARG A 480 12.51 9.44 -25.92
C ARG A 480 12.92 8.53 -24.78
N VAL A 481 11.99 8.21 -23.88
CA VAL A 481 12.19 7.28 -22.78
C VAL A 481 11.30 6.06 -23.01
N GLU A 482 11.87 4.87 -22.93
CA GLU A 482 11.13 3.61 -22.92
C GLU A 482 11.03 3.11 -21.47
N PHE A 483 9.81 3.02 -20.95
CA PHE A 483 9.52 2.40 -19.67
C PHE A 483 9.54 0.88 -19.77
N GLY A 484 9.99 0.26 -18.69
CA GLY A 484 10.07 -1.18 -18.54
C GLY A 484 9.54 -1.64 -17.19
N ARG A 485 9.46 -2.96 -17.06
CA ARG A 485 9.12 -3.61 -15.80
C ARG A 485 10.35 -3.69 -14.90
N SER A 486 10.11 -3.70 -13.59
CA SER A 486 11.16 -3.76 -12.57
C SER A 486 10.90 -4.91 -11.60
N THR A 487 11.95 -5.49 -11.05
CA THR A 487 11.85 -6.50 -10.00
C THR A 487 11.82 -5.84 -8.62
N LEU A 488 11.33 -6.55 -7.61
CA LEU A 488 11.36 -6.05 -6.23
C LEU A 488 12.78 -5.72 -5.76
N GLY A 489 13.75 -6.60 -6.05
CA GLY A 489 15.16 -6.37 -5.72
C GLY A 489 15.68 -5.08 -6.35
N SER A 490 15.49 -4.90 -7.66
CA SER A 490 15.94 -3.68 -8.37
C SER A 490 15.28 -2.41 -7.83
N PHE A 491 14.00 -2.46 -7.48
CA PHE A 491 13.30 -1.34 -6.86
C PHE A 491 13.86 -0.99 -5.48
N PHE A 492 14.11 -1.99 -4.63
CA PHE A 492 14.67 -1.77 -3.29
C PHE A 492 16.10 -1.25 -3.35
N ASP A 493 16.96 -1.82 -4.21
CA ASP A 493 18.32 -1.35 -4.41
C ASP A 493 18.34 0.10 -4.91
N SER A 494 17.46 0.43 -5.87
CA SER A 494 17.30 1.80 -6.38
C SER A 494 16.80 2.76 -5.29
N THR A 495 15.93 2.31 -4.41
CA THR A 495 15.40 3.13 -3.31
C THR A 495 16.47 3.37 -2.26
N GLU A 496 17.21 2.34 -1.83
CA GLU A 496 18.30 2.47 -0.87
C GLU A 496 19.39 3.40 -1.38
N LYS A 497 19.83 3.21 -2.63
CA LYS A 497 20.83 4.08 -3.26
C LYS A 497 20.37 5.53 -3.30
N TRP A 498 19.10 5.77 -3.67
CA TRP A 498 18.55 7.13 -3.68
C TRP A 498 18.53 7.75 -2.28
N ILE A 499 18.17 6.99 -1.23
CA ILE A 499 18.20 7.46 0.16
C ILE A 499 19.62 7.76 0.61
N GLU A 500 20.57 6.86 0.34
CA GLU A 500 21.99 7.03 0.68
C GLU A 500 22.55 8.31 0.05
N ASP A 501 22.26 8.53 -1.22
CA ASP A 501 22.71 9.70 -1.96
C ASP A 501 22.14 11.02 -1.39
N VAL A 502 20.83 11.05 -1.08
CA VAL A 502 20.22 12.25 -0.50
C VAL A 502 20.74 12.49 0.93
N ASN A 503 20.97 11.43 1.71
CA ASN A 503 21.57 11.53 3.04
C ASN A 503 23.01 12.04 2.98
N ALA A 504 23.80 11.59 2.00
CA ALA A 504 25.15 12.09 1.78
C ALA A 504 25.15 13.59 1.44
N SER A 505 24.25 14.03 0.55
CA SER A 505 24.10 15.45 0.21
C SER A 505 23.63 16.29 1.41
N THR A 506 22.71 15.75 2.21
CA THR A 506 22.21 16.38 3.43
C THR A 506 23.32 16.58 4.46
N THR A 507 24.16 15.56 4.65
CA THR A 507 25.30 15.60 5.57
C THR A 507 26.34 16.63 5.13
N ALA A 508 26.62 16.71 3.83
CA ALA A 508 27.49 17.74 3.27
C ALA A 508 26.93 19.15 3.52
N ALA A 509 25.63 19.36 3.27
CA ALA A 509 24.96 20.63 3.50
C ALA A 509 25.04 21.10 4.96
N LEU A 510 24.93 20.18 5.92
CA LEU A 510 25.06 20.49 7.35
C LEU A 510 26.46 21.00 7.73
N SER A 511 27.49 20.57 6.99
CA SER A 511 28.88 20.98 7.23
C SER A 511 29.25 22.31 6.56
N GLU A 512 28.61 22.66 5.45
CA GLU A 512 29.00 23.81 4.62
C GLU A 512 28.14 25.07 4.80
N PHE A 513 26.85 24.93 5.16
CA PHE A 513 25.94 26.07 5.25
C PHE A 513 25.73 26.55 6.68
N ALA A 514 25.79 27.88 6.86
CA ALA A 514 25.77 28.53 8.18
C ALA A 514 24.37 28.71 8.76
N THR A 515 23.33 28.84 7.90
CA THR A 515 21.95 29.05 8.35
C THR A 515 21.04 27.86 8.06
N GLU A 516 20.03 27.67 8.90
CA GLU A 516 19.00 26.64 8.73
C GLU A 516 18.23 26.79 7.40
N ARG A 517 17.93 28.02 7.00
CA ARG A 517 17.23 28.33 5.75
C ARG A 517 18.06 27.99 4.50
N GLU A 518 19.36 28.24 4.53
CA GLU A 518 20.25 27.86 3.42
C GLU A 518 20.36 26.34 3.30
N ARG A 519 20.42 25.64 4.44
CA ARG A 519 20.40 24.16 4.48
C ARG A 519 19.11 23.61 3.90
N GLU A 520 17.95 24.10 4.36
CA GLU A 520 16.65 23.65 3.86
C GLU A 520 16.50 23.91 2.35
N SER A 521 16.92 25.10 1.88
CA SER A 521 16.89 25.44 0.46
C SER A 521 17.82 24.54 -0.37
N HIS A 522 19.02 24.25 0.12
CA HIS A 522 19.95 23.36 -0.56
C HIS A 522 19.40 21.93 -0.64
N MET A 523 18.90 21.39 0.48
CA MET A 523 18.30 20.05 0.52
C MET A 523 17.14 19.92 -0.45
N ARG A 524 16.27 20.93 -0.51
CA ARG A 524 15.15 20.95 -1.45
C ARG A 524 15.62 20.99 -2.91
N LEU A 525 16.63 21.80 -3.23
CA LEU A 525 17.19 21.86 -4.59
C LEU A 525 17.84 20.53 -5.01
N THR A 526 18.58 19.88 -4.10
CA THR A 526 19.13 18.54 -4.36
C THR A 526 18.03 17.52 -4.61
N ALA A 527 16.97 17.52 -3.78
CA ALA A 527 15.84 16.61 -3.95
C ALA A 527 15.09 16.88 -5.26
N GLU A 528 14.93 18.15 -5.66
CA GLU A 528 14.34 18.52 -6.96
C GLU A 528 15.25 18.06 -8.13
N ALA A 529 16.57 18.24 -8.04
CA ALA A 529 17.54 17.81 -9.06
C ALA A 529 17.65 16.28 -9.21
N ARG A 530 17.18 15.51 -8.23
CA ARG A 530 17.18 14.04 -8.24
C ARG A 530 15.76 13.47 -8.24
N ARG A 531 14.79 14.25 -8.70
CA ARG A 531 13.39 13.86 -8.62
C ARG A 531 13.07 12.68 -9.54
N LEU A 532 13.62 12.65 -10.76
CA LEU A 532 13.34 11.59 -11.73
C LEU A 532 14.13 10.31 -11.48
N THR A 533 15.28 10.39 -10.81
CA THR A 533 16.13 9.21 -10.54
C THR A 533 15.41 8.16 -9.69
N ARG A 534 14.37 8.55 -8.93
CA ARG A 534 13.51 7.61 -8.19
C ARG A 534 12.82 6.58 -9.10
N TYR A 535 12.66 6.90 -10.38
CA TYR A 535 12.03 6.05 -11.39
C TYR A 535 13.04 5.27 -12.24
N ALA A 536 14.34 5.38 -11.96
CA ALA A 536 15.38 4.73 -12.76
C ALA A 536 15.16 3.22 -12.92
N HIS A 537 14.68 2.55 -11.87
CA HIS A 537 14.34 1.13 -11.88
C HIS A 537 13.25 0.73 -12.90
N MET A 538 12.45 1.68 -13.40
CA MET A 538 11.43 1.49 -14.44
C MET A 538 11.84 2.02 -15.80
N VAL A 539 13.03 2.59 -15.96
CA VAL A 539 13.51 3.12 -17.25
C VAL A 539 14.34 2.04 -17.94
N LYS A 540 13.85 1.53 -19.07
CA LYS A 540 14.53 0.52 -19.88
C LYS A 540 15.60 1.13 -20.78
N SER A 541 15.29 2.27 -21.41
CA SER A 541 16.24 3.00 -22.23
C SER A 541 15.88 4.47 -22.36
N ILE A 542 16.89 5.31 -22.61
CA ILE A 542 16.72 6.71 -23.00
C ILE A 542 17.39 6.91 -24.35
N THR A 543 16.68 7.48 -25.31
CA THR A 543 17.17 7.83 -26.64
C THR A 543 17.13 9.34 -26.81
N VAL A 544 18.27 9.94 -27.17
CA VAL A 544 18.40 11.38 -27.45
C VAL A 544 18.72 11.57 -28.92
N ASN A 545 17.94 12.42 -29.60
CA ASN A 545 18.13 12.78 -30.99
C ASN A 545 19.11 13.95 -31.10
N GLU A 546 20.39 13.68 -31.36
CA GLU A 546 21.42 14.70 -31.55
C GLU A 546 21.43 15.18 -33.01
N GLN A 547 21.35 16.49 -33.24
CA GLN A 547 21.61 17.06 -34.56
C GLN A 547 23.12 17.22 -34.77
N ARG A 548 23.70 16.44 -35.68
CA ARG A 548 25.13 16.52 -36.03
C ARG A 548 25.31 16.80 -37.52
N GLU A 549 26.22 17.71 -37.84
CA GLU A 549 26.65 17.95 -39.21
C GLU A 549 27.54 16.80 -39.68
N VAL A 550 27.07 16.02 -40.66
CA VAL A 550 27.81 14.93 -41.28
C VAL A 550 27.91 15.23 -42.77
N ASN A 551 29.13 15.42 -43.27
CA ASN A 551 29.40 15.73 -44.69
C ASN A 551 28.74 17.02 -45.21
N GLY A 552 28.54 18.03 -44.36
CA GLY A 552 27.92 19.31 -44.76
C GLY A 552 26.39 19.33 -44.75
N GLU A 553 25.75 18.24 -44.29
CA GLU A 553 24.31 18.15 -44.07
C GLU A 553 24.02 17.89 -42.59
N MET A 554 22.99 18.57 -42.07
CA MET A 554 22.50 18.34 -40.71
C MET A 554 21.73 17.01 -40.68
N GLN A 555 22.21 16.04 -39.91
CA GLN A 555 21.58 14.74 -39.72
C GLN A 555 21.19 14.55 -38.25
N VAL A 556 20.02 13.98 -38.02
CA VAL A 556 19.57 13.56 -36.68
C VAL A 556 20.11 12.17 -36.41
N ILE A 557 20.95 12.04 -35.39
CA ILE A 557 21.54 10.77 -34.96
C ILE A 557 20.92 10.40 -33.60
N PRO A 558 20.13 9.33 -33.53
CA PRO A 558 19.63 8.84 -32.25
C PRO A 558 20.76 8.16 -31.47
N GLN A 559 20.99 8.60 -30.24
CA GLN A 559 21.87 7.94 -29.28
C GLN A 559 21.01 7.28 -28.20
N THR A 560 21.04 5.95 -28.12
CA THR A 560 20.28 5.17 -27.12
C THR A 560 21.22 4.65 -26.03
N GLU A 561 20.87 4.93 -24.78
CA GLU A 561 21.55 4.40 -23.60
C GLU A 561 20.63 3.41 -22.86
N THR A 562 21.21 2.28 -22.48
CA THR A 562 20.55 1.19 -21.73
C THR A 562 21.28 0.86 -20.42
N ASP A 563 22.42 1.49 -20.17
CA ASP A 563 23.20 1.28 -18.95
C ASP A 563 22.55 2.04 -17.78
N THR A 564 22.28 1.34 -16.68
CA THR A 564 21.54 1.89 -15.53
C THR A 564 22.27 3.08 -14.89
N ALA A 565 23.60 3.05 -14.79
CA ALA A 565 24.34 4.13 -14.15
C ALA A 565 24.26 5.41 -14.98
N LYS A 566 24.47 5.30 -16.30
CA LYS A 566 24.28 6.43 -17.22
C LYS A 566 22.84 6.93 -17.28
N ILE A 567 21.86 6.03 -17.25
CA ILE A 567 20.44 6.41 -17.20
C ILE A 567 20.16 7.29 -15.97
N VAL A 568 20.73 6.94 -14.80
CA VAL A 568 20.59 7.77 -13.60
C VAL A 568 21.18 9.16 -13.83
N GLU A 569 22.39 9.26 -14.39
CA GLU A 569 23.03 10.56 -14.71
C GLU A 569 22.18 11.39 -15.68
N MET A 570 21.59 10.75 -16.71
CA MET A 570 20.69 11.42 -17.66
C MET A 570 19.41 11.91 -16.97
N LEU A 571 18.83 11.14 -16.05
CA LEU A 571 17.64 11.52 -15.30
C LEU A 571 17.92 12.67 -14.31
N GLU A 572 19.13 12.78 -13.76
CA GLU A 572 19.54 13.94 -12.96
C GLU A 572 19.53 15.22 -13.80
N GLU A 573 20.11 15.18 -15.00
CA GLU A 573 20.12 16.34 -15.92
C GLU A 573 18.69 16.75 -16.33
N LEU A 574 17.84 15.76 -16.67
CA LEU A 574 16.44 15.98 -17.05
C LEU A 574 15.57 16.49 -15.89
N SER A 575 15.95 16.23 -14.64
CA SER A 575 15.19 16.69 -13.47
C SER A 575 15.24 18.22 -13.27
N SER A 576 16.15 18.92 -13.96
CA SER A 576 16.24 20.38 -13.93
C SER A 576 15.05 21.09 -14.58
N ASP A 577 14.40 20.47 -15.56
CA ASP A 577 13.21 21.01 -16.23
C ASP A 577 11.93 20.54 -15.51
N ARG A 578 11.32 21.46 -14.77
CA ARG A 578 10.07 21.20 -14.03
C ARG A 578 8.89 20.79 -14.93
N ILE A 579 8.85 21.26 -16.17
CA ILE A 579 7.79 20.89 -17.12
C ILE A 579 8.02 19.46 -17.57
N TYR A 580 9.27 19.13 -17.95
CA TYR A 580 9.66 17.77 -18.30
C TYR A 580 9.31 16.79 -17.17
N VAL A 581 9.68 17.13 -15.93
CA VAL A 581 9.41 16.31 -14.74
C VAL A 581 7.91 16.02 -14.60
N GLY A 582 7.06 17.04 -14.68
CA GLY A 582 5.61 16.85 -14.57
C GLY A 582 5.04 15.98 -15.69
N GLN A 583 5.51 16.15 -16.93
CA GLN A 583 5.07 15.32 -18.06
C GLN A 583 5.55 13.88 -17.94
N PHE A 584 6.79 13.67 -17.51
CA PHE A 584 7.37 12.35 -17.26
C PHE A 584 6.61 11.61 -16.16
N GLU A 585 6.33 12.29 -15.04
CA GLU A 585 5.59 11.72 -13.91
C GLU A 585 4.15 11.32 -14.28
N ASN A 586 3.50 12.11 -15.14
CA ASN A 586 2.19 11.75 -15.68
C ASN A 586 2.30 10.54 -16.61
N ALA A 587 3.30 10.51 -17.50
CA ALA A 587 3.48 9.41 -18.44
C ALA A 587 3.77 8.08 -17.74
N ILE A 588 4.61 8.08 -16.70
CA ILE A 588 4.89 6.86 -15.93
C ILE A 588 3.71 6.43 -15.06
N ALA A 589 2.90 7.38 -14.55
CA ALA A 589 1.65 7.05 -13.86
C ALA A 589 0.65 6.39 -14.81
N GLU A 590 0.48 6.94 -16.01
CA GLU A 590 -0.35 6.35 -17.06
C GLU A 590 0.15 4.95 -17.45
N TYR A 591 1.45 4.78 -17.65
CA TYR A 591 2.05 3.48 -17.94
C TYR A 591 1.75 2.43 -16.86
N ASN A 592 1.95 2.78 -15.58
CA ASN A 592 1.65 1.90 -14.45
C ASN A 592 0.18 1.48 -14.40
N GLU A 593 -0.73 2.39 -14.73
CA GLU A 593 -2.16 2.11 -14.74
C GLU A 593 -2.58 1.25 -15.93
N ARG A 594 -2.10 1.58 -17.13
CA ARG A 594 -2.46 0.87 -18.36
C ARG A 594 -1.86 -0.53 -18.45
N THR A 595 -0.72 -0.77 -17.83
CA THR A 595 -0.05 -2.09 -17.82
C THR A 595 -0.43 -2.98 -16.63
N ARG A 596 -1.38 -2.53 -15.81
CA ARG A 596 -1.85 -3.27 -14.64
C ARG A 596 -2.65 -4.51 -15.05
N LEU A 597 -2.26 -5.68 -14.53
CA LEU A 597 -2.91 -6.96 -14.85
C LEU A 597 -4.00 -7.36 -13.85
N ALA A 598 -4.01 -6.75 -12.67
CA ALA A 598 -4.97 -7.05 -11.61
C ALA A 598 -5.34 -5.83 -10.77
N VAL A 599 -6.59 -5.79 -10.31
CA VAL A 599 -7.16 -4.74 -9.46
C VAL A 599 -7.72 -5.37 -8.18
N PHE A 600 -7.64 -4.64 -7.06
CA PHE A 600 -8.14 -5.07 -5.76
C PHE A 600 -9.31 -4.18 -5.30
N GLY A 601 -10.49 -4.77 -5.10
CA GLY A 601 -11.69 -4.06 -4.65
C GLY A 601 -12.93 -4.94 -4.57
N TYR A 602 -14.04 -4.41 -4.06
CA TYR A 602 -15.34 -5.11 -4.04
C TYR A 602 -16.39 -4.37 -4.89
N MET A 603 -17.49 -5.04 -5.22
CA MET A 603 -18.59 -4.40 -5.93
C MET A 603 -19.34 -3.45 -5.02
N GLY A 604 -19.65 -2.27 -5.54
CA GLY A 604 -20.60 -1.36 -4.91
C GLY A 604 -21.92 -2.07 -4.60
N LYS A 605 -22.53 -1.71 -3.47
CA LYS A 605 -23.77 -2.32 -2.99
C LYS A 605 -24.81 -1.25 -2.70
N ARG A 606 -26.09 -1.60 -2.83
CA ARG A 606 -27.17 -0.74 -2.37
C ARG A 606 -27.15 -0.60 -0.86
N CYS A 607 -27.41 0.62 -0.41
CA CYS A 607 -27.65 0.86 1.00
C CYS A 607 -29.09 0.45 1.37
N PRO A 608 -29.31 -0.42 2.37
CA PRO A 608 -30.66 -0.84 2.76
C PRO A 608 -31.48 0.30 3.41
N ALA A 609 -30.82 1.32 3.97
CA ALA A 609 -31.49 2.41 4.67
C ALA A 609 -31.98 3.52 3.72
N CYS A 610 -31.09 4.07 2.88
CA CYS A 610 -31.47 5.14 1.94
C CYS A 610 -31.93 4.61 0.57
N GLY A 611 -31.76 3.32 0.30
CA GLY A 611 -32.20 2.66 -0.92
C GLY A 611 -31.43 3.05 -2.19
N LYS A 612 -30.46 3.98 -2.13
CA LYS A 612 -29.64 4.41 -3.26
C LYS A 612 -28.77 3.25 -3.76
N THR A 613 -28.86 3.00 -5.07
CA THR A 613 -28.29 1.84 -5.80
C THR A 613 -27.11 2.24 -6.69
N HIS A 614 -26.32 3.25 -6.30
CA HIS A 614 -25.09 3.55 -7.03
C HIS A 614 -24.19 2.30 -7.00
N GLY A 615 -23.99 1.68 -8.17
CA GLY A 615 -23.19 0.46 -8.31
C GLY A 615 -23.92 -0.88 -8.18
N GLU A 616 -25.25 -0.95 -8.14
CA GLU A 616 -25.97 -2.24 -8.08
C GLU A 616 -26.44 -2.78 -9.44
N LYS A 617 -26.48 -4.12 -9.55
CA LYS A 617 -26.45 -5.01 -10.74
C LYS A 617 -27.24 -4.67 -12.03
N ASP A 618 -28.22 -3.78 -12.03
CA ASP A 618 -29.03 -3.51 -13.24
C ASP A 618 -28.74 -2.11 -13.81
N GLY A 619 -27.84 -2.04 -14.79
CA GLY A 619 -27.52 -0.82 -15.57
C GLY A 619 -26.03 -0.66 -15.90
N LEU A 620 -25.72 0.30 -16.80
CA LEU A 620 -24.39 0.67 -17.34
C LEU A 620 -23.32 1.06 -16.28
N TYR A 621 -23.61 0.96 -14.99
CA TYR A 621 -22.69 1.31 -13.90
C TYR A 621 -22.65 0.24 -12.81
N ARG A 622 -21.70 -0.66 -12.94
CA ARG A 622 -21.19 -1.51 -11.87
C ARG A 622 -19.89 -0.84 -11.41
N GLY A 623 -19.81 -0.35 -10.18
CA GLY A 623 -18.62 0.35 -9.67
C GLY A 623 -17.74 -0.59 -8.84
N ILE A 624 -16.42 -0.59 -9.05
CA ILE A 624 -15.47 -1.22 -8.11
C ILE A 624 -15.14 -0.20 -7.03
N VAL A 625 -15.42 -0.55 -5.78
CA VAL A 625 -14.82 0.16 -4.65
C VAL A 625 -13.41 -0.37 -4.48
N THR A 626 -12.43 0.36 -4.99
CA THR A 626 -11.02 -0.02 -4.94
C THR A 626 -10.48 0.14 -3.52
N ILE A 627 -9.59 -0.77 -3.13
CA ILE A 627 -9.00 -0.80 -1.80
C ILE A 627 -7.48 -0.74 -1.94
N SER A 628 -6.82 0.01 -1.08
CA SER A 628 -5.35 -0.01 -1.00
C SER A 628 -4.90 -1.25 -0.20
N PRO A 629 -4.21 -2.21 -0.83
CA PRO A 629 -3.75 -3.42 -0.14
C PRO A 629 -2.74 -3.12 0.97
N ASP A 630 -1.89 -2.10 0.79
CA ASP A 630 -0.89 -1.66 1.77
C ASP A 630 -1.55 -1.11 3.04
N ARG A 631 -2.58 -0.28 2.87
CA ARG A 631 -3.34 0.31 3.98
C ARG A 631 -4.07 -0.78 4.76
N VAL A 632 -4.68 -1.74 4.06
CA VAL A 632 -5.32 -2.90 4.71
C VAL A 632 -4.30 -3.71 5.50
N PHE A 633 -3.15 -4.01 4.91
CA PHE A 633 -2.09 -4.76 5.57
C PHE A 633 -1.60 -4.05 6.85
N PHE A 634 -1.27 -2.76 6.72
CA PHE A 634 -0.83 -1.93 7.85
C PHE A 634 -1.87 -1.86 8.97
N VAL A 635 -3.10 -1.48 8.64
CA VAL A 635 -4.16 -1.29 9.64
C VAL A 635 -4.49 -2.61 10.33
N LEU A 636 -4.53 -3.72 9.58
CA LEU A 636 -4.79 -5.03 10.15
C LEU A 636 -3.68 -5.45 11.13
N SER A 637 -2.41 -5.19 10.81
CA SER A 637 -1.30 -5.47 11.72
C SER A 637 -1.42 -4.68 13.03
N ARG A 638 -1.80 -3.40 12.94
CA ARG A 638 -2.00 -2.51 14.09
C ARG A 638 -3.19 -2.93 14.96
N VAL A 639 -4.33 -3.25 14.35
CA VAL A 639 -5.53 -3.71 15.07
C VAL A 639 -5.22 -5.00 15.84
N VAL A 640 -4.48 -5.94 15.23
CA VAL A 640 -4.03 -7.15 15.92
C VAL A 640 -3.12 -6.81 17.11
N SER A 641 -2.16 -5.89 16.92
CA SER A 641 -1.25 -5.41 17.99
C SER A 641 -2.00 -4.76 19.16
N GLU A 642 -2.98 -3.88 18.88
CA GLU A 642 -3.79 -3.20 19.90
C GLU A 642 -4.64 -4.19 20.71
N ILE A 643 -5.22 -5.21 20.08
CA ILE A 643 -5.98 -6.24 20.80
C ILE A 643 -5.08 -7.10 21.67
N GLN A 644 -3.88 -7.47 21.20
CA GLN A 644 -2.95 -8.24 22.02
C GLN A 644 -2.53 -7.45 23.26
N LYS A 645 -2.30 -6.14 23.14
CA LYS A 645 -2.03 -5.26 24.28
C LYS A 645 -3.22 -5.23 25.25
N PHE A 646 -4.43 -5.01 24.75
CA PHE A 646 -5.63 -5.02 25.57
C PHE A 646 -5.82 -6.33 26.33
N LEU A 647 -5.61 -7.48 25.67
CA LEU A 647 -5.69 -8.78 26.31
C LEU A 647 -4.60 -8.95 27.39
N LEU A 648 -3.36 -8.55 27.11
CA LEU A 648 -2.27 -8.59 28.09
C LEU A 648 -2.58 -7.74 29.33
N ASP A 649 -3.09 -6.53 29.15
CA ASP A 649 -3.46 -5.64 30.25
C ASP A 649 -4.57 -6.25 31.11
N GLN A 650 -5.59 -6.85 30.49
CA GLN A 650 -6.64 -7.57 31.21
C GLN A 650 -6.11 -8.76 32.02
N TYR A 651 -5.08 -9.46 31.54
CA TYR A 651 -4.47 -10.56 32.27
C TYR A 651 -3.45 -10.11 33.32
N ALA A 652 -2.84 -8.93 33.16
CA ALA A 652 -1.98 -8.32 34.17
C ALA A 652 -2.76 -7.92 35.42
N ASP A 653 -4.01 -7.48 35.27
CA ASP A 653 -4.91 -7.14 36.38
C ASP A 653 -5.49 -8.37 37.13
N ILE A 654 -5.24 -9.59 36.64
CA ILE A 654 -5.67 -10.86 37.26
C ILE A 654 -4.52 -11.48 38.10
N GLY A 655 -3.34 -10.85 38.14
CA GLY A 655 -2.13 -11.32 38.84
C GLY A 655 -1.88 -10.70 40.21
#